data_AF-A0A9P0MW09-F1
#
_entry.id   AF-A0A9P0MW09-F1
#
_cell.length_a   1.000
_cell.length_b   1.000
_cell.length_c   1.000
_cell.angle_alpha   90.00
_cell.angle_beta   90.00
_cell.angle_gamma   90.00
#
_symmetry.space_group_name_H-M   'P 1'
#
loop_
_entity.id
_entity.type
_entity.pdbx_description
1 polymer ?
#
loop_
_entity_poly.entity_id
_entity_poly.type
_entity_poly.pdbx_seq_one_letter_code
_entity_poly.pdbx_strand_id
1 'polypeptide(L)'
;MSTLRPFRCLYKHSVFALRHSSRLASALAQWEYAAEGNSNSEGEYRARAVKTALGAGSLALALLAADHVFNEKRFFKAAQIGNVQELRKQVEAVASNNKSGRGENEADGGGGGAADWRHALGWTALMVAAANDQAGAVHELLKMGARPDLQERYSGAAMAAAAAGMHPLEVLQRREDEFCSTMNARASFLGWTALHYAALADSSGAARELLEAGADPTARDHAGRRALHYARDPSPTRDLILSHTRTWEEAAAAAAAEERRRFPLEQRLKQFIVGQQAAVETVAAAVRRKENGWADDEHPLVFLFLGSSGIGKTELAKQLARYMHRDDPAAFIRLDMSEYQEKHEVAKLIGAPPGYVGHEEGGQLTRALARRADAVVLFDEVDKAHPDVLTVLLQLFDEGRLTDGKGKLIECKNAIFVMTSNLAADEIAQYGLQLRREAEARAAQRVRMAPTVTVEQRGVPSLMNFFSLFYGDKRPWFSVSVGSHDANGQSGPPESSDPEESLEVSRNFKDSVVRPILKRHFGRDEFLGRINEIVYFLPFSRQELLTLVNMELKLWAEKASARHSVELRWEGGVLGALADGYDVHYGARSIKHEVERRVVNQIALAAERGALARGCGVLLTERAGRVALAVRRPQDADYTPLDLAAL
;
A
#
# COMPACT_ATOMS: atom_id res chain seq x y z
N MET A 1 -32.79 -48.10 -46.64
CA MET A 1 -31.73 -47.74 -45.68
C MET A 1 -31.88 -46.26 -45.38
N SER A 2 -32.65 -45.86 -44.38
CA SER A 2 -32.44 -46.00 -42.93
C SER A 2 -32.02 -44.64 -42.34
N THR A 3 -32.86 -44.16 -41.42
CA THR A 3 -32.53 -43.26 -40.29
C THR A 3 -31.88 -41.92 -40.62
N LEU A 4 -32.69 -40.84 -40.55
CA LEU A 4 -32.46 -39.64 -39.72
C LEU A 4 -33.31 -38.46 -40.23
N ARG A 5 -33.93 -37.76 -39.26
CA ARG A 5 -34.71 -36.48 -39.32
C ARG A 5 -36.23 -36.71 -39.28
N PRO A 6 -36.88 -36.38 -38.14
CA PRO A 6 -36.99 -34.97 -37.74
C PRO A 6 -36.70 -34.73 -36.25
N PHE A 7 -35.43 -34.50 -35.88
CA PHE A 7 -35.05 -34.07 -34.51
C PHE A 7 -34.68 -32.58 -34.41
N ARG A 8 -34.85 -31.79 -35.49
CA ARG A 8 -34.52 -30.35 -35.48
C ARG A 8 -35.68 -29.40 -35.21
N CYS A 9 -36.92 -29.90 -35.10
CA CYS A 9 -38.09 -29.05 -34.84
C CYS A 9 -38.50 -29.01 -33.35
N LEU A 10 -38.21 -30.06 -32.57
CA LEU A 10 -38.55 -30.14 -31.14
C LEU A 10 -37.60 -29.35 -30.23
N TYR A 11 -36.35 -29.10 -30.65
CA TYR A 11 -35.37 -28.37 -29.82
C TYR A 11 -35.54 -26.84 -29.83
N LYS A 12 -36.19 -26.28 -30.86
CA LYS A 12 -36.47 -24.83 -30.91
C LYS A 12 -37.73 -24.45 -30.15
N HIS A 13 -38.67 -25.37 -29.93
CA HIS A 13 -39.87 -25.11 -29.11
C HIS A 13 -39.65 -25.34 -27.62
N SER A 14 -38.78 -26.28 -27.22
CA SER A 14 -38.45 -26.48 -25.79
C SER A 14 -37.63 -25.32 -25.21
N VAL A 15 -36.69 -24.73 -25.95
CA VAL A 15 -35.93 -23.55 -25.50
C VAL A 15 -36.76 -22.27 -25.46
N PHE A 16 -37.77 -22.15 -26.34
CA PHE A 16 -38.72 -21.03 -26.32
C PHE A 16 -39.72 -21.16 -25.14
N ALA A 17 -40.15 -22.39 -24.82
CA ALA A 17 -40.98 -22.68 -23.65
C ALA A 17 -40.23 -22.47 -22.32
N LEU A 18 -38.93 -22.81 -22.24
CA LEU A 18 -38.09 -22.60 -21.05
C LEU A 18 -37.71 -21.13 -20.80
N ARG A 19 -37.63 -20.29 -21.84
CA ARG A 19 -37.42 -18.83 -21.69
C ARG A 19 -38.67 -18.07 -21.28
N HIS A 20 -39.85 -18.60 -21.60
CA HIS A 20 -41.12 -18.02 -21.15
C HIS A 20 -41.62 -18.61 -19.83
N SER A 21 -41.17 -19.81 -19.45
CA SER A 21 -41.51 -20.41 -18.15
C SER A 21 -40.91 -19.65 -16.98
N SER A 22 -39.73 -19.02 -17.11
CA SER A 22 -39.17 -18.19 -16.03
C SER A 22 -39.97 -16.91 -15.80
N ARG A 23 -40.42 -16.26 -16.88
CA ARG A 23 -41.30 -15.08 -16.83
C ARG A 23 -42.70 -15.42 -16.33
N LEU A 24 -43.24 -16.58 -16.73
CA LEU A 24 -44.52 -17.10 -16.25
C LEU A 24 -44.45 -17.55 -14.79
N ALA A 25 -43.34 -18.17 -14.35
CA ALA A 25 -43.10 -18.56 -12.97
C ALA A 25 -42.89 -17.34 -12.06
N SER A 26 -42.16 -16.32 -12.52
CA SER A 26 -42.03 -15.06 -11.79
C SER A 26 -43.37 -14.29 -11.74
N ALA A 27 -44.16 -14.33 -12.82
CA ALA A 27 -45.49 -13.75 -12.84
C ALA A 27 -46.45 -14.51 -11.92
N LEU A 28 -46.43 -15.85 -11.89
CA LEU A 28 -47.24 -16.69 -11.01
C LEU A 28 -46.86 -16.51 -9.53
N ALA A 29 -45.57 -16.43 -9.20
CA ALA A 29 -45.09 -16.19 -7.84
C ALA A 29 -45.43 -14.77 -7.33
N GLN A 30 -45.42 -13.77 -8.21
CA GLN A 30 -45.93 -12.43 -7.89
C GLN A 30 -47.46 -12.41 -7.72
N TRP A 31 -48.17 -13.33 -8.37
CA TRP A 31 -49.63 -13.40 -8.37
C TRP A 31 -50.21 -14.16 -7.17
N GLU A 32 -49.58 -15.28 -6.75
CA GLU A 32 -49.94 -15.99 -5.50
C GLU A 32 -49.80 -15.07 -4.27
N TYR A 33 -48.77 -14.22 -4.26
CA TYR A 33 -48.54 -13.25 -3.19
C TYR A 33 -49.57 -12.10 -3.18
N ALA A 34 -50.11 -11.71 -4.34
CA ALA A 34 -51.19 -10.73 -4.43
C ALA A 34 -52.56 -11.30 -4.02
N ALA A 35 -52.74 -12.63 -4.11
CA ALA A 35 -53.98 -13.32 -3.76
C ALA A 35 -54.14 -13.55 -2.24
N GLU A 36 -53.04 -13.69 -1.48
CA GLU A 36 -53.09 -13.84 -0.02
C GLU A 36 -53.44 -12.53 0.73
N GLY A 37 -53.38 -11.38 0.03
CA GLY A 37 -53.67 -10.06 0.62
C GLY A 37 -55.09 -9.54 0.44
N ASN A 38 -56.00 -10.25 -0.26
CA ASN A 38 -57.31 -9.70 -0.60
C ASN A 38 -58.45 -10.74 -0.48
N SER A 39 -59.17 -10.72 0.64
CA SER A 39 -60.27 -11.63 0.98
C SER A 39 -61.59 -11.23 0.29
N ASN A 40 -61.64 -11.22 -1.04
CA ASN A 40 -62.87 -11.00 -1.81
C ASN A 40 -63.19 -12.16 -2.77
N SER A 41 -64.50 -12.43 -2.92
CA SER A 41 -65.10 -13.56 -3.66
C SER A 41 -64.77 -13.62 -5.17
N GLU A 42 -64.19 -12.57 -5.75
CA GLU A 42 -63.69 -12.58 -7.14
C GLU A 42 -62.36 -13.35 -7.32
N GLY A 43 -61.56 -13.51 -6.25
CA GLY A 43 -60.29 -14.23 -6.28
C GLY A 43 -60.45 -15.74 -6.47
N GLU A 44 -61.48 -16.32 -5.86
CA GLU A 44 -61.75 -17.77 -5.92
C GLU A 44 -62.19 -18.24 -7.32
N TYR A 45 -62.95 -17.41 -8.05
CA TYR A 45 -63.39 -17.72 -9.41
C TYR A 45 -62.23 -17.70 -10.42
N ARG A 46 -61.28 -16.76 -10.26
CA ARG A 46 -60.10 -16.66 -11.15
C ARG A 46 -59.04 -17.71 -10.85
N ALA A 47 -58.87 -18.11 -9.59
CA ALA A 47 -58.00 -19.23 -9.23
C ALA A 47 -58.48 -20.57 -9.81
N ARG A 48 -59.81 -20.79 -9.87
CA ARG A 48 -60.42 -21.95 -10.57
C ARG A 48 -60.18 -21.92 -12.09
N ALA A 49 -60.20 -20.74 -12.71
CA ALA A 49 -59.95 -20.58 -14.14
C ALA A 49 -58.49 -20.89 -14.53
N VAL A 50 -57.52 -20.58 -13.66
CA VAL A 50 -56.10 -20.90 -13.92
C VAL A 50 -55.78 -22.37 -13.61
N LYS A 51 -56.38 -22.96 -12.56
CA LYS A 51 -56.29 -24.41 -12.27
C LYS A 51 -56.91 -25.28 -13.36
N THR A 52 -57.85 -24.74 -14.15
CA THR A 52 -58.42 -25.42 -15.32
C THR A 52 -57.62 -25.17 -16.60
N ALA A 53 -56.89 -24.05 -16.70
CA ALA A 53 -56.06 -23.71 -17.86
C ALA A 53 -54.65 -24.34 -17.84
N LEU A 54 -54.04 -24.51 -16.67
CA LEU A 54 -52.77 -25.23 -16.49
C LEU A 54 -53.09 -26.62 -15.95
N GLY A 55 -52.99 -27.65 -16.81
CA GLY A 55 -53.15 -29.03 -16.36
C GLY A 55 -52.21 -29.33 -15.17
N ALA A 56 -52.68 -30.07 -14.17
CA ALA A 56 -52.01 -30.24 -12.87
C ALA A 56 -50.49 -30.54 -12.95
N GLY A 57 -50.05 -31.28 -13.98
CA GLY A 57 -48.62 -31.55 -14.22
C GLY A 57 -47.78 -30.33 -14.65
N SER A 58 -48.36 -29.38 -15.39
CA SER A 58 -47.69 -28.14 -15.79
C SER A 58 -47.58 -27.13 -14.64
N LEU A 59 -48.58 -27.09 -13.76
CA LEU A 59 -48.53 -26.31 -12.52
C LEU A 59 -47.50 -26.90 -11.55
N ALA A 60 -47.46 -28.22 -11.39
CA ALA A 60 -46.44 -28.90 -10.58
C ALA A 60 -45.02 -28.66 -11.10
N LEU A 61 -44.81 -28.72 -12.41
CA LEU A 61 -43.50 -28.44 -13.02
C LEU A 61 -43.11 -26.96 -12.89
N ALA A 62 -44.06 -26.03 -13.00
CA ALA A 62 -43.82 -24.60 -12.81
C ALA A 62 -43.53 -24.26 -11.34
N LEU A 63 -44.20 -24.91 -10.39
CA LEU A 63 -43.92 -24.78 -8.95
C LEU A 63 -42.55 -25.35 -8.61
N LEU A 64 -42.21 -26.54 -9.12
CA LEU A 64 -40.87 -27.14 -8.96
C LEU A 64 -39.76 -26.30 -9.59
N ALA A 65 -40.02 -25.67 -10.75
CA ALA A 65 -39.08 -24.77 -11.39
C ALA A 65 -38.93 -23.43 -10.63
N ALA A 66 -40.03 -22.86 -10.11
CA ALA A 66 -40.01 -21.65 -9.29
C ALA A 66 -39.25 -21.87 -7.97
N ASP A 67 -39.28 -23.10 -7.44
CA ASP A 67 -38.61 -23.48 -6.20
C ASP A 67 -37.08 -23.51 -6.31
N HIS A 68 -36.54 -23.49 -7.55
CA HIS A 68 -35.11 -23.43 -7.85
C HIS A 68 -34.62 -22.04 -8.30
N VAL A 69 -35.50 -21.02 -8.33
CA VAL A 69 -35.12 -19.65 -8.72
C VAL A 69 -34.77 -18.84 -7.47
N PHE A 70 -33.62 -18.16 -7.51
CA PHE A 70 -33.21 -17.27 -6.43
C PHE A 70 -34.23 -16.16 -6.20
N ASN A 71 -34.65 -15.98 -4.95
CA ASN A 71 -35.56 -14.92 -4.55
C ASN A 71 -34.97 -14.13 -3.37
N GLU A 72 -34.60 -12.87 -3.65
CA GLU A 72 -33.97 -11.96 -2.69
C GLU A 72 -34.78 -11.84 -1.38
N LYS A 73 -36.10 -11.65 -1.48
CA LYS A 73 -36.97 -11.51 -0.28
C LYS A 73 -36.98 -12.78 0.56
N ARG A 74 -37.02 -13.96 -0.06
CA ARG A 74 -36.98 -15.24 0.66
C ARG A 74 -35.62 -15.46 1.33
N PHE A 75 -34.54 -15.08 0.66
CA PHE A 75 -33.18 -15.19 1.18
C PHE A 75 -32.97 -14.33 2.45
N PHE A 76 -33.31 -13.03 2.40
CA PHE A 76 -33.19 -12.16 3.57
C PHE A 76 -34.19 -12.53 4.68
N LYS A 77 -35.40 -12.98 4.34
CA LYS A 77 -36.36 -13.48 5.33
C LYS A 77 -35.88 -14.75 6.02
N ALA A 78 -35.23 -15.65 5.27
CA ALA A 78 -34.62 -16.84 5.84
C ALA A 78 -33.46 -16.49 6.79
N ALA A 79 -32.65 -15.48 6.45
CA ALA A 79 -31.60 -14.96 7.33
C ALA A 79 -32.18 -14.34 8.62
N GLN A 80 -33.27 -13.59 8.49
CA GLN A 80 -33.96 -12.96 9.61
C GLN A 80 -34.55 -13.97 10.61
N ILE A 81 -35.21 -15.01 10.10
CA ILE A 81 -35.89 -16.03 10.94
C ILE A 81 -34.91 -17.13 11.40
N GLY A 82 -33.76 -17.26 10.74
CA GLY A 82 -32.80 -18.33 11.03
C GLY A 82 -33.09 -19.65 10.29
N ASN A 83 -33.79 -19.62 9.15
CA ASN A 83 -34.08 -20.84 8.38
C ASN A 83 -32.87 -21.28 7.55
N VAL A 84 -32.04 -22.12 8.16
CA VAL A 84 -30.79 -22.67 7.61
C VAL A 84 -31.00 -23.44 6.31
N GLN A 85 -32.08 -24.22 6.19
CA GLN A 85 -32.35 -25.04 5.00
C GLN A 85 -32.66 -24.18 3.78
N GLU A 86 -33.47 -23.14 3.96
CA GLU A 86 -33.81 -22.23 2.87
C GLU A 86 -32.60 -21.38 2.46
N LEU A 87 -31.77 -20.93 3.42
CA LEU A 87 -30.52 -20.22 3.11
C LEU A 87 -29.60 -21.06 2.21
N ARG A 88 -29.40 -22.33 2.55
CA ARG A 88 -28.58 -23.25 1.73
C ARG A 88 -29.14 -23.40 0.33
N LYS A 89 -30.45 -23.64 0.22
CA LYS A 89 -31.13 -23.80 -1.06
C LYS A 89 -30.98 -22.56 -1.96
N GLN A 90 -31.13 -21.37 -1.39
CA GLN A 90 -31.02 -20.11 -2.12
C GLN A 90 -29.57 -19.83 -2.57
N VAL A 91 -28.57 -20.09 -1.71
CA VAL A 91 -27.14 -19.92 -2.06
C VAL A 91 -26.73 -20.90 -3.17
N GLU A 92 -27.18 -22.15 -3.10
CA GLU A 92 -26.96 -23.15 -4.15
C GLU A 92 -27.63 -22.77 -5.48
N ALA A 93 -28.84 -22.21 -5.43
CA ALA A 93 -29.55 -21.70 -6.61
C ALA A 93 -28.75 -20.58 -7.31
N VAL A 94 -28.21 -19.62 -6.56
CA VAL A 94 -27.34 -18.55 -7.12
C VAL A 94 -26.05 -19.12 -7.70
N ALA A 95 -25.39 -20.06 -6.99
CA ALA A 95 -24.17 -20.70 -7.44
C ALA A 95 -24.36 -21.50 -8.74
N SER A 96 -25.53 -22.14 -8.91
CA SER A 96 -25.88 -22.89 -10.11
C SER A 96 -26.16 -21.98 -11.32
N ASN A 97 -26.78 -20.83 -11.11
CA ASN A 97 -27.04 -19.84 -12.17
C ASN A 97 -25.74 -19.21 -12.69
N ASN A 98 -24.79 -18.86 -11.82
CA ASN A 98 -23.51 -18.27 -12.22
C ASN A 98 -22.62 -19.20 -13.06
N LYS A 99 -22.80 -20.53 -12.99
CA LYS A 99 -22.11 -21.50 -13.86
C LYS A 99 -22.68 -21.54 -15.29
N SER A 100 -23.88 -21.00 -15.52
CA SER A 100 -24.63 -21.15 -16.78
C SER A 100 -24.62 -19.92 -17.69
N GLY A 101 -24.08 -18.78 -17.25
CA GLY A 101 -23.93 -17.59 -18.09
C GLY A 101 -23.28 -16.42 -17.36
N ARG A 102 -22.44 -15.67 -18.08
CA ARG A 102 -21.94 -14.33 -17.71
C ARG A 102 -23.09 -13.48 -17.18
N GLY A 103 -23.15 -13.29 -15.86
CA GLY A 103 -24.09 -12.40 -15.20
C GLY A 103 -23.38 -11.13 -14.78
N GLU A 104 -23.71 -10.04 -15.47
CA GLU A 104 -23.23 -8.68 -15.24
C GLU A 104 -23.70 -8.18 -13.87
N ASN A 105 -22.85 -8.28 -12.86
CA ASN A 105 -22.81 -7.43 -11.67
C ASN A 105 -21.34 -7.29 -11.24
N GLU A 106 -20.48 -6.93 -12.20
CA GLU A 106 -19.06 -6.62 -12.02
C GLU A 106 -18.87 -5.10 -11.88
N ALA A 107 -19.58 -4.47 -10.95
CA ALA A 107 -19.41 -3.05 -10.63
C ALA A 107 -18.91 -2.84 -9.19
N ASP A 108 -17.92 -3.65 -8.78
CA ASP A 108 -16.91 -3.30 -7.78
C ASP A 108 -16.03 -4.54 -7.58
N GLY A 109 -14.70 -4.38 -7.71
CA GLY A 109 -13.74 -5.47 -7.66
C GLY A 109 -13.65 -6.22 -6.33
N GLY A 110 -14.56 -7.17 -6.11
CA GLY A 110 -14.46 -8.15 -5.03
C GLY A 110 -15.31 -9.36 -5.33
N GLY A 111 -14.67 -10.52 -5.58
CA GLY A 111 -15.32 -11.81 -5.81
C GLY A 111 -16.12 -12.29 -4.58
N GLY A 112 -17.31 -11.74 -4.38
CA GLY A 112 -18.26 -12.20 -3.38
C GLY A 112 -18.99 -13.44 -3.89
N GLY A 113 -18.90 -14.54 -3.16
CA GLY A 113 -19.70 -15.73 -3.43
C GLY A 113 -21.20 -15.46 -3.25
N ALA A 114 -22.04 -16.44 -3.60
CA ALA A 114 -23.50 -16.34 -3.47
C ALA A 114 -23.99 -15.95 -2.05
N ALA A 115 -23.21 -16.24 -1.01
CA ALA A 115 -23.50 -15.87 0.39
C ALA A 115 -23.25 -14.38 0.72
N ASP A 116 -22.43 -13.69 -0.08
CA ASP A 116 -22.12 -12.24 0.06
C ASP A 116 -23.12 -11.36 -0.70
N TRP A 117 -24.26 -11.91 -1.14
CA TRP A 117 -25.26 -11.16 -1.90
C TRP A 117 -25.70 -9.90 -1.13
N ARG A 118 -25.62 -8.75 -1.81
CA ARG A 118 -25.97 -7.46 -1.23
C ARG A 118 -27.39 -7.08 -1.58
N HIS A 119 -28.13 -6.64 -0.58
CA HIS A 119 -29.43 -6.02 -0.79
C HIS A 119 -29.28 -4.72 -1.57
N ALA A 120 -30.30 -4.33 -2.34
CA ALA A 120 -30.31 -3.08 -3.11
C ALA A 120 -29.99 -1.82 -2.27
N LEU A 121 -30.24 -1.89 -0.96
CA LEU A 121 -30.02 -0.79 0.00
C LEU A 121 -28.68 -0.87 0.76
N GLY A 122 -27.88 -1.93 0.56
CA GLY A 122 -26.45 -1.95 0.94
C GLY A 122 -26.00 -2.90 2.06
N TRP A 123 -26.88 -3.71 2.66
CA TRP A 123 -26.54 -4.74 3.66
C TRP A 123 -26.37 -6.14 3.06
N THR A 124 -25.87 -7.07 3.88
CA THR A 124 -25.72 -8.50 3.57
C THR A 124 -26.63 -9.35 4.45
N ALA A 125 -26.90 -10.60 4.05
CA ALA A 125 -27.72 -11.52 4.85
C ALA A 125 -27.07 -11.85 6.20
N LEU A 126 -25.73 -11.86 6.26
CA LEU A 126 -24.97 -12.07 7.50
C LEU A 126 -25.25 -10.97 8.54
N MET A 127 -25.34 -9.70 8.11
CA MET A 127 -25.70 -8.58 8.98
C MET A 127 -27.12 -8.71 9.52
N VAL A 128 -28.06 -9.12 8.67
CA VAL A 128 -29.47 -9.34 9.06
C VAL A 128 -29.58 -10.48 10.08
N ALA A 129 -28.90 -11.61 9.85
CA ALA A 129 -28.88 -12.72 10.78
C ALA A 129 -28.27 -12.34 12.15
N ALA A 130 -27.16 -11.58 12.14
CA ALA A 130 -26.52 -11.10 13.35
C ALA A 130 -27.39 -10.10 14.15
N ALA A 131 -28.11 -9.20 13.46
CA ALA A 131 -28.99 -8.23 14.10
C ALA A 131 -30.26 -8.84 14.73
N ASN A 132 -30.67 -10.02 14.27
CA ASN A 132 -31.86 -10.74 14.73
C ASN A 132 -31.54 -11.94 15.66
N ASP A 133 -30.33 -11.99 16.24
CA ASP A 133 -29.89 -13.04 17.17
C ASP A 133 -29.95 -14.46 16.60
N GLN A 134 -29.69 -14.62 15.29
CA GLN A 134 -29.77 -15.92 14.60
C GLN A 134 -28.39 -16.57 14.46
N ALA A 135 -27.82 -17.06 15.57
CA ALA A 135 -26.49 -17.68 15.59
C ALA A 135 -26.35 -18.85 14.60
N GLY A 136 -27.39 -19.70 14.46
CA GLY A 136 -27.37 -20.83 13.53
C GLY A 136 -27.31 -20.42 12.05
N ALA A 137 -27.98 -19.33 11.68
CA ALA A 137 -27.90 -18.79 10.32
C ALA A 137 -26.55 -18.09 10.07
N VAL A 138 -26.01 -17.39 11.07
CA VAL A 138 -24.66 -16.80 10.99
C VAL A 138 -23.61 -17.88 10.73
N HIS A 139 -23.62 -18.95 11.53
CA HIS A 139 -22.71 -20.09 11.35
C HIS A 139 -22.78 -20.71 9.96
N GLU A 140 -24.00 -20.93 9.45
CA GLU A 140 -24.19 -21.54 8.14
C GLU A 140 -23.75 -20.61 7.00
N LEU A 141 -24.07 -19.31 7.07
CA LEU A 141 -23.65 -18.33 6.07
C LEU A 141 -22.11 -18.22 6.01
N LEU A 142 -21.44 -18.24 7.16
CA LEU A 142 -19.97 -18.24 7.24
C LEU A 142 -19.38 -19.52 6.61
N LYS A 143 -19.98 -20.69 6.87
CA LYS A 143 -19.61 -21.96 6.19
C LYS A 143 -19.78 -21.90 4.67
N MET A 144 -20.76 -21.14 4.18
CA MET A 144 -20.99 -20.91 2.75
C MET A 144 -20.03 -19.87 2.13
N GLY A 145 -19.07 -19.36 2.91
CA GLY A 145 -18.08 -18.39 2.46
C GLY A 145 -18.51 -16.93 2.56
N ALA A 146 -19.51 -16.61 3.39
CA ALA A 146 -19.82 -15.21 3.69
C ALA A 146 -18.66 -14.55 4.43
N ARG A 147 -18.27 -13.34 4.01
CA ARG A 147 -17.19 -12.58 4.65
C ARG A 147 -17.72 -11.74 5.82
N PRO A 148 -17.17 -11.90 7.04
CA PRO A 148 -17.67 -11.17 8.22
C PRO A 148 -17.35 -9.67 8.22
N ASP A 149 -16.25 -9.27 7.56
CA ASP A 149 -15.73 -7.89 7.59
C ASP A 149 -16.33 -6.98 6.51
N LEU A 150 -17.31 -7.48 5.75
CA LEU A 150 -18.00 -6.66 4.77
C LEU A 150 -18.70 -5.50 5.49
N GLN A 151 -18.42 -4.29 5.02
CA GLN A 151 -19.05 -3.09 5.55
C GLN A 151 -20.39 -2.79 4.85
N GLU A 152 -21.32 -2.26 5.65
CA GLU A 152 -22.62 -1.76 5.23
C GLU A 152 -22.47 -0.43 4.47
N ARG A 153 -23.20 -0.30 3.36
CA ARG A 153 -23.23 0.89 2.49
C ARG A 153 -24.42 1.82 2.75
N TYR A 154 -25.25 1.54 3.75
CA TYR A 154 -26.45 2.32 4.05
C TYR A 154 -26.12 3.65 4.72
N SER A 155 -26.20 4.74 3.95
CA SER A 155 -25.93 6.11 4.39
C SER A 155 -27.17 6.86 4.92
N GLY A 156 -28.28 6.14 5.18
CA GLY A 156 -29.55 6.70 5.62
C GLY A 156 -30.65 6.73 4.54
N ALA A 157 -31.90 6.88 4.98
CA ALA A 157 -33.08 6.65 4.15
C ALA A 157 -33.17 7.57 2.93
N ALA A 158 -32.82 8.87 3.06
CA ALA A 158 -32.93 9.83 1.98
C ALA A 158 -31.97 9.53 0.81
N MET A 159 -30.70 9.23 1.13
CA MET A 159 -29.68 8.93 0.12
C MET A 159 -29.88 7.54 -0.50
N ALA A 160 -30.25 6.55 0.31
CA ALA A 160 -30.54 5.20 -0.18
C ALA A 160 -31.80 5.18 -1.07
N ALA A 161 -32.83 5.96 -0.73
CA ALA A 161 -34.04 6.11 -1.54
C ALA A 161 -33.73 6.72 -2.92
N ALA A 162 -32.90 7.77 -2.98
CA ALA A 162 -32.47 8.37 -4.23
C ALA A 162 -31.69 7.39 -5.12
N ALA A 163 -30.79 6.59 -4.52
CA ALA A 163 -30.00 5.59 -5.24
C ALA A 163 -30.85 4.42 -5.76
N ALA A 164 -31.86 3.99 -5.01
CA ALA A 164 -32.72 2.86 -5.35
C ALA A 164 -33.98 3.24 -6.16
N GLY A 165 -34.24 4.53 -6.37
CA GLY A 165 -35.45 5.03 -7.02
C GLY A 165 -36.73 4.76 -6.21
N MET A 166 -36.63 4.65 -4.89
CA MET A 166 -37.74 4.34 -3.97
C MET A 166 -38.16 5.56 -3.17
N HIS A 167 -39.34 5.51 -2.55
CA HIS A 167 -39.75 6.54 -1.61
C HIS A 167 -39.01 6.36 -0.26
N PRO A 168 -38.53 7.43 0.41
CA PRO A 168 -37.80 7.32 1.68
C PRO A 168 -38.54 6.54 2.78
N LEU A 169 -39.87 6.62 2.80
CA LEU A 169 -40.70 5.84 3.73
C LEU A 169 -40.65 4.33 3.44
N GLU A 170 -40.59 3.94 2.16
CA GLU A 170 -40.48 2.53 1.77
C GLU A 170 -39.12 1.96 2.19
N VAL A 171 -38.05 2.75 2.09
CA VAL A 171 -36.71 2.37 2.54
C VAL A 171 -36.66 2.14 4.06
N LEU A 172 -37.32 3.01 4.82
CA LEU A 172 -37.46 2.85 6.27
C LEU A 172 -38.25 1.59 6.62
N GLN A 173 -39.39 1.37 5.95
CA GLN A 173 -40.23 0.19 6.17
C GLN A 173 -39.47 -1.11 5.89
N ARG A 174 -38.78 -1.22 4.74
CA ARG A 174 -37.97 -2.41 4.44
C ARG A 174 -36.87 -2.65 5.46
N ARG A 175 -36.26 -1.58 5.98
CA ARG A 175 -35.23 -1.68 7.02
C ARG A 175 -35.83 -2.18 8.33
N GLU A 176 -36.97 -1.64 8.74
CA GLU A 176 -37.70 -2.08 9.94
C GLU A 176 -38.25 -3.51 9.80
N ASP A 177 -38.59 -3.94 8.58
CA ASP A 177 -39.11 -5.28 8.31
C ASP A 177 -38.03 -6.36 8.38
N GLU A 178 -36.80 -6.06 7.93
CA GLU A 178 -35.68 -7.03 7.87
C GLU A 178 -34.82 -7.03 9.14
N PHE A 179 -34.67 -5.89 9.79
CA PHE A 179 -33.89 -5.75 11.02
C PHE A 179 -34.79 -5.67 12.26
N CYS A 180 -34.19 -5.81 13.44
CA CYS A 180 -34.96 -5.77 14.68
C CYS A 180 -35.59 -4.39 14.93
N SER A 181 -36.82 -4.38 15.45
CA SER A 181 -37.61 -3.16 15.72
C SER A 181 -37.02 -2.24 16.80
N THR A 182 -35.99 -2.71 17.52
CA THR A 182 -35.24 -1.94 18.52
C THR A 182 -34.20 -1.01 17.89
N MET A 183 -33.89 -1.17 16.59
CA MET A 183 -32.97 -0.28 15.89
C MET A 183 -33.62 1.00 15.41
N ASN A 184 -32.87 2.10 15.51
CA ASN A 184 -33.29 3.38 14.96
C ASN A 184 -33.11 3.40 13.43
N ALA A 185 -34.19 3.17 12.69
CA ALA A 185 -34.19 3.17 11.22
C ALA A 185 -33.72 4.49 10.58
N ARG A 186 -33.76 5.61 11.33
CA ARG A 186 -33.31 6.93 10.87
C ARG A 186 -31.81 7.15 10.99
N ALA A 187 -31.07 6.29 11.69
CA ALA A 187 -29.63 6.42 11.84
C ALA A 187 -28.89 6.01 10.55
N SER A 188 -27.67 6.52 10.38
CA SER A 188 -26.73 6.03 9.37
C SER A 188 -25.95 4.85 9.94
N PHE A 189 -25.78 3.81 9.13
CA PHE A 189 -25.05 2.59 9.48
C PHE A 189 -23.85 2.36 8.55
N LEU A 190 -23.40 3.42 7.88
CA LEU A 190 -22.28 3.37 6.97
C LEU A 190 -21.01 2.87 7.68
N GLY A 191 -20.39 1.82 7.14
CA GLY A 191 -19.18 1.22 7.70
C GLY A 191 -19.43 0.12 8.75
N TRP A 192 -20.68 -0.20 9.06
CA TRP A 192 -20.99 -1.25 10.04
C TRP A 192 -20.69 -2.65 9.49
N THR A 193 -20.14 -3.52 10.34
CA THR A 193 -19.91 -4.94 10.04
C THR A 193 -20.95 -5.83 10.75
N ALA A 194 -21.00 -7.12 10.42
CA ALA A 194 -21.90 -8.06 11.11
C ALA A 194 -21.66 -8.10 12.64
N LEU A 195 -20.41 -7.91 13.08
CA LEU A 195 -20.06 -7.88 14.50
C LEU A 195 -20.62 -6.64 15.23
N HIS A 196 -20.73 -5.49 14.54
CA HIS A 196 -21.38 -4.31 15.11
C HIS A 196 -22.87 -4.58 15.41
N TYR A 197 -23.54 -5.31 14.52
CA TYR A 197 -24.93 -5.73 14.73
C TYR A 197 -25.07 -6.74 15.86
N ALA A 198 -24.20 -7.76 15.91
CA ALA A 198 -24.20 -8.73 17.00
C ALA A 198 -23.98 -8.04 18.37
N ALA A 199 -23.09 -7.05 18.43
CA ALA A 199 -22.84 -6.26 19.64
C ALA A 199 -24.07 -5.43 20.05
N LEU A 200 -24.73 -4.76 19.09
CA LEU A 200 -25.93 -3.97 19.36
C LEU A 200 -27.13 -4.83 19.80
N ALA A 201 -27.28 -6.01 19.19
CA ALA A 201 -28.34 -6.98 19.52
C ALA A 201 -28.07 -7.76 20.82
N ASP A 202 -26.87 -7.60 21.41
CA ASP A 202 -26.38 -8.38 22.55
C ASP A 202 -26.44 -9.91 22.32
N SER A 203 -26.14 -10.32 21.09
CA SER A 203 -26.14 -11.73 20.67
C SER A 203 -24.78 -12.36 20.92
N SER A 204 -24.64 -13.04 22.06
CA SER A 204 -23.39 -13.77 22.39
C SER A 204 -23.11 -14.93 21.44
N GLY A 205 -24.15 -15.59 20.91
CA GLY A 205 -24.04 -16.68 19.95
C GLY A 205 -23.54 -16.20 18.59
N ALA A 206 -24.17 -15.18 18.01
CA ALA A 206 -23.74 -14.63 16.72
C ALA A 206 -22.33 -14.00 16.81
N ALA A 207 -22.02 -13.29 17.90
CA ALA A 207 -20.70 -12.72 18.10
C ALA A 207 -19.61 -13.80 18.17
N ARG A 208 -19.86 -14.92 18.86
CA ARG A 208 -18.92 -16.05 18.92
C ARG A 208 -18.63 -16.62 17.54
N GLU A 209 -19.69 -16.93 16.78
CA GLU A 209 -19.55 -17.51 15.43
C GLU A 209 -18.78 -16.57 14.49
N LEU A 210 -19.05 -15.26 14.55
CA LEU A 210 -18.33 -14.26 13.76
C LEU A 210 -16.84 -14.19 14.13
N LEU A 211 -16.53 -14.17 15.42
CA LEU A 211 -15.15 -14.07 15.89
C LEU A 211 -14.35 -15.35 15.64
N GLU A 212 -14.96 -16.53 15.80
CA GLU A 212 -14.35 -17.82 15.44
C GLU A 212 -14.09 -17.93 13.93
N ALA A 213 -14.92 -17.30 13.10
CA ALA A 213 -14.70 -17.19 11.66
C ALA A 213 -13.69 -16.10 11.25
N GLY A 214 -13.06 -15.43 12.21
CA GLY A 214 -12.00 -14.43 11.97
C GLY A 214 -12.51 -13.02 11.67
N ALA A 215 -13.70 -12.65 12.13
CA ALA A 215 -14.17 -11.26 12.06
C ALA A 215 -13.21 -10.31 12.81
N ASP A 216 -12.88 -9.17 12.22
CA ASP A 216 -12.03 -8.14 12.85
C ASP A 216 -12.81 -7.37 13.93
N PRO A 217 -12.48 -7.54 15.23
CA PRO A 217 -13.13 -6.80 16.32
C PRO A 217 -12.70 -5.33 16.38
N THR A 218 -11.62 -4.96 15.70
CA THR A 218 -11.05 -3.61 15.69
C THR A 218 -11.58 -2.72 14.57
N ALA A 219 -12.37 -3.29 13.64
CA ALA A 219 -13.02 -2.56 12.56
C ALA A 219 -13.81 -1.35 13.07
N ARG A 220 -13.71 -0.22 12.35
CA ARG A 220 -14.34 1.05 12.72
C ARG A 220 -15.44 1.44 11.75
N ASP A 221 -16.54 1.95 12.28
CA ASP A 221 -17.60 2.60 11.49
C ASP A 221 -17.14 3.97 10.95
N HIS A 222 -18.00 4.63 10.16
CA HIS A 222 -17.72 5.96 9.64
C HIS A 222 -17.56 7.05 10.74
N ALA A 223 -18.06 6.79 11.95
CA ALA A 223 -17.87 7.66 13.11
C ALA A 223 -16.62 7.29 13.94
N GLY A 224 -15.80 6.33 13.49
CA GLY A 224 -14.58 5.89 14.16
C GLY A 224 -14.80 4.95 15.36
N ARG A 225 -16.01 4.46 15.58
CA ARG A 225 -16.37 3.56 16.70
C ARG A 225 -16.22 2.10 16.29
N ARG A 226 -15.67 1.30 17.21
CA ARG A 226 -15.60 -0.17 17.18
C ARG A 226 -16.89 -0.83 17.65
N ALA A 227 -17.09 -2.10 17.31
CA ALA A 227 -18.22 -2.92 17.76
C ALA A 227 -18.41 -2.91 19.29
N LEU A 228 -17.32 -2.91 20.05
CA LEU A 228 -17.32 -2.84 21.52
C LEU A 228 -18.12 -1.66 22.09
N HIS A 229 -18.19 -0.52 21.40
CA HIS A 229 -18.89 0.68 21.88
C HIS A 229 -20.42 0.54 21.81
N TYR A 230 -20.94 -0.42 21.04
CA TYR A 230 -22.36 -0.69 20.89
C TYR A 230 -22.85 -1.81 21.80
N ALA A 231 -21.94 -2.60 22.36
CA ALA A 231 -22.28 -3.66 23.29
C ALA A 231 -22.80 -3.07 24.61
N ARG A 232 -23.86 -3.69 25.14
CA ARG A 232 -24.42 -3.33 26.46
C ARG A 232 -23.39 -3.59 27.55
N ASP A 233 -23.34 -2.72 28.57
CA ASP A 233 -22.48 -2.90 29.75
C ASP A 233 -23.36 -3.00 31.01
N PRO A 234 -23.33 -4.12 31.76
CA PRO A 234 -22.57 -5.37 31.53
C PRO A 234 -23.30 -6.34 30.57
N SER A 235 -22.56 -7.06 29.72
CA SER A 235 -23.11 -8.13 28.88
C SER A 235 -22.08 -9.22 28.54
N PRO A 236 -22.50 -10.49 28.38
CA PRO A 236 -21.60 -11.58 28.00
C PRO A 236 -21.01 -11.38 26.58
N THR A 237 -21.74 -10.70 25.70
CA THR A 237 -21.28 -10.37 24.34
C THR A 237 -20.10 -9.41 24.38
N ARG A 238 -20.15 -8.40 25.26
CA ARG A 238 -19.06 -7.44 25.46
C ARG A 238 -17.79 -8.12 25.95
N ASP A 239 -17.89 -9.00 26.94
CA ASP A 239 -16.73 -9.73 27.50
C ASP A 239 -16.09 -10.64 26.45
N LEU A 240 -16.91 -11.27 25.61
CA LEU A 240 -16.46 -12.12 24.50
C LEU A 240 -15.76 -11.31 23.41
N ILE A 241 -16.29 -10.13 23.05
CA ILE A 241 -15.62 -9.22 22.11
C ILE A 241 -14.30 -8.73 22.71
N LEU A 242 -14.26 -8.36 23.99
CA LEU A 242 -13.04 -7.88 24.66
C LEU A 242 -11.93 -8.94 24.68
N SER A 243 -12.25 -10.19 25.00
CA SER A 243 -11.26 -11.27 25.03
C SER A 243 -10.70 -11.57 23.64
N HIS A 244 -11.55 -11.59 22.62
CA HIS A 244 -11.11 -11.76 21.23
C HIS A 244 -10.37 -10.54 20.69
N THR A 245 -10.73 -9.32 21.11
CA THR A 245 -10.01 -8.11 20.72
C THR A 245 -8.56 -8.17 21.18
N ARG A 246 -8.31 -8.61 22.42
CA ARG A 246 -6.94 -8.75 22.94
C ARG A 246 -6.13 -9.77 22.16
N THR A 247 -6.68 -10.97 21.95
CA THR A 247 -5.98 -12.03 21.20
C THR A 247 -5.77 -11.65 19.73
N TRP A 248 -6.72 -10.94 19.12
CA TRP A 248 -6.59 -10.40 17.77
C TRP A 248 -5.51 -9.33 17.67
N GLU A 249 -5.48 -8.37 18.60
CA GLU A 249 -4.44 -7.34 18.67
C GLU A 249 -3.05 -7.98 18.88
N GLU A 250 -2.94 -9.00 19.73
CA GLU A 250 -1.71 -9.78 19.93
C GLU A 250 -1.28 -10.55 18.67
N ALA A 251 -2.21 -11.24 18.00
CA ALA A 251 -1.94 -11.98 16.77
C ALA A 251 -1.58 -11.04 15.61
N ALA A 252 -2.27 -9.91 15.48
CA ALA A 252 -1.97 -8.87 14.50
C ALA A 252 -0.59 -8.26 14.76
N ALA A 253 -0.25 -7.98 16.02
CA ALA A 253 1.08 -7.50 16.40
C ALA A 253 2.18 -8.54 16.11
N ALA A 254 1.92 -9.82 16.39
CA ALA A 254 2.83 -10.93 16.10
C ALA A 254 3.05 -11.11 14.58
N ALA A 255 1.98 -11.10 13.78
CA ALA A 255 2.06 -11.16 12.32
C ALA A 255 2.82 -9.96 11.74
N ALA A 256 2.55 -8.75 12.24
CA ALA A 256 3.30 -7.55 11.86
C ALA A 256 4.78 -7.65 12.27
N ALA A 257 5.10 -8.27 13.40
CA ALA A 257 6.48 -8.51 13.83
C ALA A 257 7.19 -9.55 12.95
N GLU A 258 6.48 -10.60 12.53
CA GLU A 258 6.99 -11.61 11.60
C GLU A 258 7.24 -11.02 10.20
N GLU A 259 6.34 -10.18 9.70
CA GLU A 259 6.52 -9.46 8.43
C GLU A 259 7.77 -8.57 8.48
N ARG A 260 7.97 -7.85 9.58
CA ARG A 260 9.17 -7.04 9.84
C ARG A 260 10.45 -7.87 9.88
N ARG A 261 10.41 -9.08 10.44
CA ARG A 261 11.54 -10.03 10.41
C ARG A 261 11.84 -10.52 9.01
N ARG A 262 10.80 -10.80 8.21
CA ARG A 262 10.93 -11.32 6.85
C ARG A 262 11.54 -10.30 5.90
N PHE A 263 11.20 -9.02 6.06
CA PHE A 263 11.69 -7.93 5.23
C PHE A 263 12.22 -6.78 6.11
N PRO A 264 13.51 -6.81 6.48
CA PRO A 264 14.14 -5.77 7.29
C PRO A 264 13.95 -4.37 6.72
N LEU A 265 13.78 -3.38 7.60
CA LEU A 265 13.60 -1.97 7.24
C LEU A 265 14.74 -1.47 6.35
N GLU A 266 15.97 -1.88 6.62
CA GLU A 266 17.16 -1.49 5.84
C GLU A 266 17.02 -1.89 4.37
N GLN A 267 16.51 -3.10 4.10
CA GLN A 267 16.33 -3.58 2.73
C GLN A 267 15.25 -2.79 2.00
N ARG A 268 14.15 -2.44 2.69
CA ARG A 268 13.07 -1.63 2.12
C ARG A 268 13.57 -0.21 1.79
N LEU A 269 14.34 0.40 2.69
CA LEU A 269 14.92 1.73 2.46
C LEU A 269 15.96 1.71 1.32
N LYS A 270 16.80 0.67 1.24
CA LYS A 270 17.80 0.48 0.17
C LYS A 270 17.20 0.35 -1.24
N GLN A 271 15.92 0.00 -1.38
CA GLN A 271 15.25 -0.02 -2.69
C GLN A 271 15.11 1.38 -3.30
N PHE A 272 15.00 2.41 -2.46
CA PHE A 272 14.76 3.78 -2.88
C PHE A 272 15.98 4.70 -2.68
N ILE A 273 16.89 4.31 -1.80
CA ILE A 273 18.05 5.11 -1.41
C ILE A 273 19.31 4.44 -1.96
N VAL A 274 20.01 5.18 -2.83
CA VAL A 274 21.30 4.74 -3.39
C VAL A 274 22.43 5.12 -2.43
N GLY A 275 23.23 4.14 -2.02
CA GLY A 275 24.33 4.32 -1.08
C GLY A 275 23.85 4.64 0.34
N GLN A 276 24.65 5.42 1.07
CA GLN A 276 24.34 5.90 2.43
C GLN A 276 24.02 4.77 3.43
N GLN A 277 24.67 3.62 3.29
CA GLN A 277 24.36 2.42 4.08
C GLN A 277 24.43 2.67 5.59
N ALA A 278 25.49 3.32 6.08
CA ALA A 278 25.64 3.64 7.49
C ALA A 278 24.49 4.53 8.03
N ALA A 279 23.98 5.45 7.20
CA ALA A 279 22.87 6.31 7.57
C ALA A 279 21.55 5.53 7.68
N VAL A 280 21.29 4.66 6.69
CA VAL A 280 20.12 3.77 6.67
C VAL A 280 20.13 2.83 7.87
N GLU A 281 21.27 2.21 8.17
CA GLU A 281 21.43 1.29 9.30
C GLU A 281 21.21 1.99 10.65
N THR A 282 21.74 3.20 10.83
CA THR A 282 21.56 3.99 12.06
C THR A 282 20.08 4.32 12.29
N VAL A 283 19.39 4.82 11.26
CA VAL A 283 17.96 5.15 11.33
C VAL A 283 17.14 3.89 11.58
N ALA A 284 17.40 2.81 10.83
CA ALA A 284 16.66 1.58 10.96
C ALA A 284 16.85 0.92 12.34
N ALA A 285 18.05 0.96 12.91
CA ALA A 285 18.31 0.48 14.26
C ALA A 285 17.53 1.27 15.33
N ALA A 286 17.47 2.60 15.21
CA ALA A 286 16.70 3.45 16.12
C ALA A 286 15.19 3.22 16.00
N VAL A 287 14.66 3.13 14.78
CA VAL A 287 13.24 2.84 14.53
C VAL A 287 12.88 1.44 15.05
N ARG A 288 13.74 0.45 14.82
CA ARG A 288 13.56 -0.92 15.33
C ARG A 288 13.53 -0.97 16.86
N ARG A 289 14.36 -0.17 17.54
CA ARG A 289 14.30 -0.03 19.01
C ARG A 289 12.93 0.51 19.43
N LYS A 290 12.43 1.57 18.77
CA LYS A 290 11.12 2.16 19.04
C LYS A 290 9.96 1.18 18.80
N GLU A 291 9.91 0.53 17.63
CA GLU A 291 8.82 -0.40 17.28
C GLU A 291 8.75 -1.65 18.17
N ASN A 292 9.86 -2.01 18.82
CA ASN A 292 9.94 -3.15 19.72
C ASN A 292 9.86 -2.74 21.20
N GLY A 293 9.60 -1.48 21.52
CA GLY A 293 9.47 -0.99 22.91
C GLY A 293 10.79 -0.93 23.69
N TRP A 294 11.94 -0.85 23.00
CA TRP A 294 13.26 -0.66 23.62
C TRP A 294 13.72 0.81 23.54
N ALA A 295 12.80 1.74 23.33
CA ALA A 295 13.03 3.17 23.33
C ALA A 295 12.32 3.82 24.52
N ASP A 296 12.61 5.09 24.76
CA ASP A 296 11.90 5.88 25.75
C ASP A 296 10.51 6.23 25.21
N ASP A 297 9.46 5.86 25.94
CA ASP A 297 8.06 6.13 25.56
C ASP A 297 7.62 7.56 25.95
N GLU A 298 8.37 8.25 26.82
CA GLU A 298 8.04 9.60 27.28
C GLU A 298 8.54 10.68 26.31
N HIS A 299 9.63 10.40 25.58
CA HIS A 299 10.27 11.35 24.67
C HIS A 299 10.20 10.86 23.23
N PRO A 300 9.98 11.76 22.26
CA PRO A 300 9.92 11.37 20.86
C PRO A 300 11.31 11.01 20.31
N LEU A 301 11.32 10.28 19.19
CA LEU A 301 12.56 9.90 18.53
C LEU A 301 13.03 11.05 17.62
N VAL A 302 14.21 11.59 17.91
CA VAL A 302 14.79 12.77 17.25
C VAL A 302 16.10 12.42 16.55
N PHE A 303 16.16 12.69 15.25
CA PHE A 303 17.34 12.54 14.42
C PHE A 303 17.90 13.88 13.96
N LEU A 304 19.22 14.00 13.87
CA LEU A 304 19.89 15.10 13.18
C LEU A 304 20.70 14.55 12.00
N PHE A 305 20.28 14.89 10.78
CA PHE A 305 20.91 14.48 9.53
C PHE A 305 21.90 15.55 9.07
N LEU A 306 23.18 15.19 9.00
CA LEU A 306 24.28 16.07 8.61
C LEU A 306 24.92 15.63 7.29
N GLY A 307 25.36 16.59 6.47
CA GLY A 307 26.07 16.34 5.22
C GLY A 307 25.77 17.42 4.17
N SER A 308 26.34 17.29 2.97
CA SER A 308 26.12 18.25 1.87
C SER A 308 24.66 18.32 1.41
N SER A 309 24.33 19.36 0.64
CA SER A 309 23.03 19.46 -0.01
C SER A 309 22.88 18.36 -1.07
N GLY A 310 21.66 17.87 -1.30
CA GLY A 310 21.38 16.91 -2.37
C GLY A 310 21.92 15.49 -2.15
N ILE A 311 22.33 15.13 -0.94
CA ILE A 311 22.96 13.83 -0.64
C ILE A 311 21.98 12.73 -0.18
N GLY A 312 20.70 13.06 -0.01
CA GLY A 312 19.65 12.10 0.34
C GLY A 312 19.01 12.26 1.73
N LYS A 313 19.37 13.29 2.51
CA LYS A 313 18.81 13.57 3.86
C LYS A 313 17.27 13.61 3.87
N THR A 314 16.69 14.49 3.06
CA THR A 314 15.24 14.65 2.91
C THR A 314 14.58 13.39 2.35
N GLU A 315 15.28 12.66 1.47
CA GLU A 315 14.74 11.45 0.84
C GLU A 315 14.62 10.30 1.84
N LEU A 316 15.63 10.09 2.70
CA LEU A 316 15.57 9.11 3.78
C LEU A 316 14.39 9.37 4.72
N ALA A 317 14.14 10.62 5.09
CA ALA A 317 13.00 10.99 5.94
C ALA A 317 11.65 10.67 5.27
N LYS A 318 11.52 10.95 3.96
CA LYS A 318 10.31 10.60 3.18
C LYS A 318 10.09 9.09 3.13
N GLN A 319 11.14 8.32 2.84
CA GLN A 319 11.03 6.87 2.77
C GLN A 319 10.71 6.25 4.14
N LEU A 320 11.22 6.83 5.22
CA LEU A 320 10.85 6.42 6.58
C LEU A 320 9.35 6.64 6.84
N ALA A 321 8.80 7.80 6.46
CA ALA A 321 7.37 8.08 6.62
C ALA A 321 6.49 7.13 5.81
N ARG A 322 6.89 6.84 4.57
CA ARG A 322 6.20 5.87 3.69
C ARG A 322 6.17 4.48 4.30
N TYR A 323 7.30 4.03 4.84
CA TYR A 323 7.41 2.74 5.52
C TYR A 323 6.48 2.66 6.74
N MET A 324 6.52 3.67 7.62
CA MET A 324 5.77 3.63 8.88
C MET A 324 4.26 3.71 8.68
N HIS A 325 3.79 4.45 7.68
CA HIS A 325 2.38 4.77 7.53
C HIS A 325 1.77 4.38 6.19
N ARG A 326 2.40 3.44 5.45
CA ARG A 326 1.89 2.86 4.20
C ARG A 326 1.44 3.93 3.19
N ASP A 327 2.34 4.86 2.87
CA ASP A 327 2.15 5.95 1.90
C ASP A 327 1.03 6.98 2.21
N ASP A 328 0.58 7.10 3.46
CA ASP A 328 -0.37 8.16 3.82
C ASP A 328 0.25 9.58 3.67
N PRO A 329 -0.32 10.48 2.85
CA PRO A 329 0.18 11.84 2.67
C PRO A 329 0.22 12.68 3.94
N ALA A 330 -0.69 12.44 4.90
CA ALA A 330 -0.73 13.16 6.17
C ALA A 330 0.35 12.71 7.17
N ALA A 331 1.05 11.61 6.87
CA ALA A 331 2.11 11.05 7.71
C ALA A 331 3.45 11.77 7.61
N PHE A 332 3.68 12.49 6.52
CA PHE A 332 4.94 13.18 6.28
C PHE A 332 4.71 14.69 6.35
N ILE A 333 5.20 15.32 7.42
CA ILE A 333 5.08 16.75 7.64
C ILE A 333 6.45 17.36 7.35
N ARG A 334 6.55 18.21 6.32
CA ARG A 334 7.79 18.93 6.00
C ARG A 334 7.63 20.41 6.32
N LEU A 335 8.59 20.94 7.07
CA LEU A 335 8.70 22.35 7.40
C LEU A 335 10.09 22.84 6.96
N ASP A 336 10.12 23.88 6.14
CA ASP A 336 11.36 24.52 5.72
C ASP A 336 11.76 25.56 6.77
N MET A 337 12.88 25.35 7.45
CA MET A 337 13.34 26.23 8.52
C MET A 337 13.89 27.57 8.00
N SER A 338 14.11 27.68 6.69
CA SER A 338 14.42 28.96 6.05
C SER A 338 13.23 29.93 6.08
N GLU A 339 11.99 29.45 6.27
CA GLU A 339 10.80 30.29 6.45
C GLU A 339 10.62 30.81 7.90
N TYR A 340 11.56 30.47 8.79
CA TYR A 340 11.52 30.82 10.22
C TYR A 340 12.83 31.50 10.66
N GLN A 341 13.42 32.31 9.78
CA GLN A 341 14.64 33.06 10.04
C GLN A 341 14.39 34.23 11.01
N GLU A 342 13.18 34.80 10.96
CA GLU A 342 12.83 35.98 11.74
C GLU A 342 12.05 35.63 13.00
N LYS A 343 12.25 36.41 14.08
CA LYS A 343 11.61 36.18 15.38
C LYS A 343 10.08 36.10 15.34
N HIS A 344 9.45 36.90 14.49
CA HIS A 344 7.98 36.96 14.39
C HIS A 344 7.39 35.76 13.64
N GLU A 345 8.20 34.99 12.92
CA GLU A 345 7.77 33.80 12.17
C GLU A 345 7.58 32.58 13.06
N VAL A 346 8.12 32.59 14.28
CA VAL A 346 7.90 31.54 15.29
C VAL A 346 6.40 31.34 15.56
N ALA A 347 5.61 32.41 15.54
CA ALA A 347 4.16 32.35 15.70
C ALA A 347 3.47 31.56 14.57
N LYS A 348 4.06 31.47 13.36
CA LYS A 348 3.52 30.61 12.28
C LYS A 348 3.65 29.13 12.62
N LEU A 349 4.63 28.74 13.43
CA LEU A 349 4.91 27.34 13.78
C LEU A 349 3.87 26.80 14.78
N ILE A 350 3.64 27.53 15.87
CA ILE A 350 2.79 27.12 17.00
C ILE A 350 1.43 27.82 17.06
N GLY A 351 1.25 28.93 16.35
CA GLY A 351 0.06 29.77 16.37
C GLY A 351 0.33 31.12 17.01
N ALA A 352 -0.39 32.15 16.54
CA ALA A 352 -0.36 33.46 17.17
C ALA A 352 -1.02 33.39 18.57
N PRO A 353 -0.54 34.18 19.55
CA PRO A 353 -1.16 34.23 20.87
C PRO A 353 -2.58 34.84 20.83
N PRO A 354 -3.42 34.60 21.86
CA PRO A 354 -4.76 35.15 21.95
C PRO A 354 -4.78 36.67 21.77
N GLY A 355 -5.67 37.16 20.90
CA GLY A 355 -5.82 38.60 20.59
C GLY A 355 -5.05 39.10 19.35
N TYR A 356 -4.28 38.24 18.68
CA TYR A 356 -3.61 38.56 17.42
C TYR A 356 -4.30 37.90 16.21
N VAL A 357 -4.16 38.50 15.03
CA VAL A 357 -4.70 37.97 13.78
C VAL A 357 -4.07 36.60 13.50
N GLY A 358 -4.91 35.59 13.20
CA GLY A 358 -4.47 34.21 12.96
C GLY A 358 -4.49 33.28 14.18
N HIS A 359 -4.88 33.78 15.37
CA HIS A 359 -5.04 32.95 16.58
C HIS A 359 -6.08 31.82 16.40
N GLU A 360 -7.13 32.08 15.62
CA GLU A 360 -8.19 31.10 15.34
C GLU A 360 -7.71 29.91 14.50
N GLU A 361 -6.63 30.05 13.73
CA GLU A 361 -6.18 29.03 12.78
C GLU A 361 -5.21 28.01 13.41
N GLY A 362 -4.53 28.36 14.50
CA GLY A 362 -3.46 27.53 15.09
C GLY A 362 -2.20 27.48 14.23
N GLY A 363 -1.11 26.95 14.81
CA GLY A 363 0.18 26.80 14.13
C GLY A 363 0.19 25.82 12.96
N GLN A 364 1.19 25.94 12.08
CA GLN A 364 1.41 24.96 11.01
C GLN A 364 1.77 23.57 11.57
N LEU A 365 2.69 23.52 12.54
CA LEU A 365 3.14 22.27 13.16
C LEU A 365 2.05 21.68 14.05
N THR A 366 1.41 22.52 14.89
CA THR A 366 0.36 22.08 15.82
C THR A 366 -0.84 21.52 15.08
N ARG A 367 -1.32 22.17 14.02
CA ARG A 367 -2.40 21.62 13.18
C ARG A 367 -2.03 20.30 12.51
N ALA A 368 -0.81 20.19 12.01
CA ALA A 368 -0.37 18.98 11.33
C ALA A 368 -0.30 17.80 12.30
N LEU A 369 0.30 17.99 13.48
CA LEU A 369 0.37 16.99 14.55
C LEU A 369 -0.99 16.70 15.19
N ALA A 370 -1.90 17.67 15.23
CA ALA A 370 -3.27 17.45 15.70
C ALA A 370 -4.07 16.53 14.76
N ARG A 371 -3.74 16.50 13.47
CA ARG A 371 -4.32 15.53 12.51
C ARG A 371 -3.68 14.15 12.64
N ARG A 372 -2.37 14.11 12.85
CA ARG A 372 -1.61 12.86 12.99
C ARG A 372 -0.45 13.01 13.98
N ALA A 373 -0.66 12.49 15.18
CA ALA A 373 0.25 12.62 16.32
C ALA A 373 1.50 11.70 16.24
N ASP A 374 1.45 10.66 15.40
CA ASP A 374 2.52 9.68 15.17
C ASP A 374 3.29 9.94 13.87
N ALA A 375 3.11 11.10 13.24
CA ALA A 375 3.73 11.46 11.97
C ALA A 375 5.27 11.56 12.03
N VAL A 376 5.90 11.43 10.86
CA VAL A 376 7.30 11.79 10.65
C VAL A 376 7.39 13.27 10.25
N VAL A 377 8.02 14.06 11.11
CA VAL A 377 8.17 15.51 10.94
C VAL A 377 9.60 15.83 10.52
N LEU A 378 9.75 16.44 9.34
CA LEU A 378 11.02 16.89 8.79
C LEU A 378 11.17 18.41 8.97
N PHE A 379 12.13 18.83 9.79
CA PHE A 379 12.63 20.19 9.87
C PHE A 379 13.84 20.33 8.94
N ASP A 380 13.61 20.86 7.74
CA ASP A 380 14.65 20.99 6.72
C ASP A 380 15.50 22.25 6.97
N GLU A 381 16.82 22.15 6.86
CA GLU A 381 17.77 23.27 7.03
C GLU A 381 17.66 24.00 8.39
N VAL A 382 17.61 23.22 9.49
CA VAL A 382 17.44 23.75 10.85
C VAL A 382 18.52 24.74 11.29
N ASP A 383 19.68 24.75 10.62
CA ASP A 383 20.72 25.76 10.85
C ASP A 383 20.32 27.18 10.41
N LYS A 384 19.26 27.33 9.60
CA LYS A 384 18.74 28.65 9.20
C LYS A 384 17.68 29.20 10.15
N ALA A 385 17.16 28.39 11.06
CA ALA A 385 16.09 28.80 11.97
C ALA A 385 16.56 29.85 12.99
N HIS A 386 15.64 30.73 13.38
CA HIS A 386 15.85 31.64 14.51
C HIS A 386 16.02 30.86 15.83
N PRO A 387 16.86 31.29 16.79
CA PRO A 387 17.05 30.61 18.08
C PRO A 387 15.78 30.40 18.91
N ASP A 388 14.77 31.27 18.77
CA ASP A 388 13.47 31.10 19.45
C ASP A 388 12.70 29.88 18.94
N VAL A 389 12.86 29.49 17.67
CA VAL A 389 12.31 28.24 17.12
C VAL A 389 12.92 27.04 17.83
N LEU A 390 14.25 27.05 18.00
CA LEU A 390 14.97 25.98 18.68
C LEU A 390 14.52 25.81 20.15
N THR A 391 14.10 26.91 20.80
CA THR A 391 13.52 26.87 22.16
C THR A 391 12.21 26.08 22.18
N VAL A 392 11.34 26.32 21.20
CA VAL A 392 10.07 25.59 21.06
C VAL A 392 10.34 24.11 20.76
N LEU A 393 11.29 23.82 19.87
CA LEU A 393 11.67 22.44 19.55
C LEU A 393 12.29 21.72 20.74
N LEU A 394 13.07 22.41 21.57
CA LEU A 394 13.62 21.84 22.80
C LEU A 394 12.49 21.40 23.75
N GLN A 395 11.50 22.26 23.99
CA GLN A 395 10.35 21.88 24.81
C GLN A 395 9.61 20.67 24.23
N LEU A 396 9.42 20.64 22.91
CA LEU A 396 8.78 19.53 22.21
C LEU A 396 9.55 18.21 22.40
N PHE A 397 10.88 18.24 22.31
CA PHE A 397 11.71 17.04 22.47
C PHE A 397 11.84 16.61 23.95
N ASP A 398 11.70 17.54 24.89
CA ASP A 398 11.74 17.30 26.34
C ASP A 398 10.43 16.74 26.88
N GLU A 399 9.30 17.31 26.48
CA GLU A 399 7.98 16.98 27.05
C GLU A 399 7.19 16.01 26.17
N GLY A 400 7.61 15.80 24.92
CA GLY A 400 6.87 15.03 23.91
C GLY A 400 5.50 15.62 23.60
N ARG A 401 5.33 16.92 23.85
CA ARG A 401 4.05 17.65 23.78
C ARG A 401 4.27 19.05 23.24
N LEU A 402 3.23 19.59 22.60
CA LEU A 402 3.21 20.96 22.09
C LEU A 402 1.90 21.63 22.48
N THR A 403 1.97 22.90 22.86
CA THR A 403 0.77 23.71 23.14
C THR A 403 0.49 24.61 21.95
N ASP A 404 -0.71 24.52 21.38
CA ASP A 404 -1.17 25.40 20.31
C ASP A 404 -1.44 26.81 20.84
N GLY A 405 -1.52 27.82 19.96
CA GLY A 405 -1.82 29.21 20.33
C GLY A 405 -3.10 29.39 21.16
N LYS A 406 -4.04 28.43 21.06
CA LYS A 406 -5.30 28.36 21.83
C LYS A 406 -5.17 27.73 23.23
N GLY A 407 -3.98 27.27 23.61
CA GLY A 407 -3.77 26.50 24.85
C GLY A 407 -4.14 25.03 24.75
N LYS A 408 -4.40 24.50 23.54
CA LYS A 408 -4.67 23.07 23.34
C LYS A 408 -3.36 22.29 23.36
N LEU A 409 -3.27 21.31 24.26
CA LEU A 409 -2.13 20.40 24.35
C LEU A 409 -2.23 19.29 23.29
N ILE A 410 -1.14 19.04 22.58
CA ILE A 410 -1.02 17.98 21.57
C ILE A 410 0.11 17.06 22.00
N GLU A 411 -0.21 15.79 22.23
CA GLU A 411 0.79 14.76 22.56
C GLU A 411 1.37 14.17 21.28
N CYS A 412 2.70 14.12 21.20
CA CYS A 412 3.43 13.69 20.01
C CYS A 412 4.65 12.81 20.37
N LYS A 413 4.59 12.10 21.50
CA LYS A 413 5.60 11.12 21.95
C LYS A 413 5.89 10.04 20.88
N ASN A 414 4.85 9.64 20.15
CA ASN A 414 4.97 8.64 19.09
C ASN A 414 5.50 9.19 17.75
N ALA A 415 5.58 10.50 17.58
CA ALA A 415 6.15 11.11 16.37
C ALA A 415 7.65 10.81 16.23
N ILE A 416 8.14 10.87 14.99
CA ILE A 416 9.58 10.87 14.70
C ILE A 416 9.95 12.23 14.13
N PHE A 417 10.91 12.90 14.77
CA PHE A 417 11.43 14.18 14.31
C PHE A 417 12.75 13.97 13.60
N VAL A 418 12.86 14.48 12.39
CA VAL A 418 14.08 14.48 11.60
C VAL A 418 14.46 15.93 11.33
N MET A 419 15.65 16.32 11.73
CA MET A 419 16.22 17.62 11.41
C MET A 419 17.29 17.44 10.35
N THR A 420 17.32 18.25 9.30
CA THR A 420 18.44 18.28 8.36
C THR A 420 19.26 19.54 8.59
N SER A 421 20.58 19.43 8.45
CA SER A 421 21.46 20.58 8.48
C SER A 421 22.62 20.41 7.51
N ASN A 422 23.09 21.52 6.97
CA ASN A 422 24.32 21.59 6.16
C ASN A 422 25.54 22.01 7.01
N LEU A 423 25.42 22.04 8.34
CA LEU A 423 26.55 22.30 9.24
C LEU A 423 27.60 21.19 9.11
N ALA A 424 28.87 21.58 9.20
CA ALA A 424 30.04 20.72 9.02
C ALA A 424 30.08 19.96 7.68
N ALA A 425 29.34 20.42 6.66
CA ALA A 425 29.23 19.70 5.40
C ALA A 425 30.58 19.56 4.69
N ASP A 426 31.42 20.59 4.71
CA ASP A 426 32.72 20.58 4.05
C ASP A 426 33.69 19.61 4.76
N GLU A 427 33.71 19.62 6.09
CA GLU A 427 34.53 18.71 6.89
C GLU A 427 34.09 17.25 6.71
N ILE A 428 32.77 17.00 6.76
CA ILE A 428 32.19 15.66 6.51
C ILE A 428 32.50 15.21 5.09
N ALA A 429 32.42 16.10 4.11
CA ALA A 429 32.73 15.78 2.72
C ALA A 429 34.20 15.39 2.53
N GLN A 430 35.13 16.20 3.03
CA GLN A 430 36.57 15.91 2.95
C GLN A 430 36.91 14.60 3.65
N TYR A 431 36.38 14.39 4.85
CA TYR A 431 36.59 13.16 5.61
C TYR A 431 35.99 11.93 4.90
N GLY A 432 34.79 12.05 4.35
CA GLY A 432 34.14 10.98 3.59
C GLY A 432 34.92 10.59 2.33
N LEU A 433 35.47 11.57 1.60
CA LEU A 433 36.34 11.29 0.45
C LEU A 433 37.61 10.57 0.87
N GLN A 434 38.21 10.94 2.00
CA GLN A 434 39.37 10.23 2.55
C GLN A 434 39.02 8.78 2.90
N LEU A 435 37.92 8.56 3.63
CA LEU A 435 37.47 7.22 4.00
C LEU A 435 37.25 6.32 2.78
N ARG A 436 36.64 6.85 1.71
CA ARG A 436 36.44 6.09 0.46
C ARG A 436 37.76 5.74 -0.22
N ARG A 437 38.71 6.68 -0.31
CA ARG A 437 40.06 6.40 -0.85
C ARG A 437 40.79 5.32 -0.06
N GLU A 438 40.70 5.37 1.27
CA GLU A 438 41.29 4.35 2.13
C GLU A 438 40.64 2.97 1.93
N ALA A 439 39.31 2.92 1.81
CA ALA A 439 38.58 1.69 1.53
C ALA A 439 38.94 1.12 0.15
N GLU A 440 39.00 1.95 -0.89
CA GLU A 440 39.44 1.56 -2.24
C GLU A 440 40.87 1.02 -2.24
N ALA A 441 41.80 1.67 -1.51
CA ALA A 441 43.17 1.21 -1.38
C ALA A 441 43.27 -0.16 -0.67
N ARG A 442 42.49 -0.36 0.39
CA ARG A 442 42.39 -1.65 1.10
C ARG A 442 41.81 -2.75 0.20
N ALA A 443 40.75 -2.44 -0.55
CA ALA A 443 40.16 -3.37 -1.51
C ALA A 443 41.16 -3.76 -2.60
N ALA A 444 41.88 -2.79 -3.18
CA ALA A 444 42.92 -3.04 -4.16
C ALA A 444 44.06 -3.90 -3.61
N GLN A 445 44.44 -3.70 -2.35
CA GLN A 445 45.43 -4.54 -1.68
C GLN A 445 44.94 -5.97 -1.46
N ARG A 446 43.67 -6.16 -1.05
CA ARG A 446 43.06 -7.50 -0.91
C ARG A 446 43.06 -8.25 -2.24
N VAL A 447 42.68 -7.59 -3.35
CA VAL A 447 42.70 -8.20 -4.69
C VAL A 447 44.12 -8.62 -5.10
N ARG A 448 45.14 -7.82 -4.78
CA ARG A 448 46.55 -8.16 -5.06
C ARG A 448 47.08 -9.33 -4.22
N MET A 449 46.53 -9.57 -3.02
CA MET A 449 46.97 -10.61 -2.10
C MET A 449 46.17 -11.92 -2.23
N ALA A 450 45.12 -11.95 -3.04
CA ALA A 450 44.39 -13.18 -3.34
C ALA A 450 45.31 -14.15 -4.11
N PRO A 451 45.60 -15.37 -3.60
CA PRO A 451 46.45 -16.31 -4.29
C PRO A 451 45.81 -16.68 -5.63
N THR A 452 46.54 -16.47 -6.73
CA THR A 452 46.18 -17.03 -8.02
C THR A 452 46.27 -18.54 -7.88
N VAL A 453 45.15 -19.21 -7.63
CA VAL A 453 45.08 -20.68 -7.65
C VAL A 453 45.35 -21.10 -9.10
N THR A 454 46.60 -21.41 -9.38
CA THR A 454 47.00 -22.11 -10.60
C THR A 454 46.52 -23.54 -10.45
N VAL A 455 45.44 -23.88 -11.16
CA VAL A 455 44.98 -25.26 -11.25
C VAL A 455 46.00 -26.03 -12.10
N GLU A 456 46.98 -26.68 -11.46
CA GLU A 456 47.79 -27.71 -12.10
C GLU A 456 46.86 -28.87 -12.49
N GLN A 457 46.60 -29.05 -13.79
CA GLN A 457 45.96 -30.26 -14.29
C GLN A 457 46.93 -31.44 -14.15
N ARG A 458 46.93 -32.10 -12.99
CA ARG A 458 47.53 -33.43 -12.84
C ARG A 458 46.52 -34.50 -13.24
N GLY A 459 46.99 -35.39 -14.11
CA GLY A 459 46.19 -36.25 -14.97
C GLY A 459 45.15 -37.11 -14.26
N VAL A 460 43.97 -37.14 -14.88
CA VAL A 460 42.93 -38.15 -14.64
C VAL A 460 42.77 -38.92 -15.96
N PRO A 461 42.80 -40.27 -15.97
CA PRO A 461 42.66 -41.04 -17.20
C PRO A 461 41.31 -40.78 -17.87
N SER A 462 41.35 -40.73 -19.21
CA SER A 462 40.26 -40.44 -20.15
C SER A 462 38.89 -41.07 -19.79
N LEU A 463 37.99 -40.26 -19.23
CA LEU A 463 36.53 -40.45 -19.29
C LEU A 463 35.94 -39.99 -20.65
N MET A 464 36.80 -39.59 -21.59
CA MET A 464 36.45 -39.17 -22.95
C MET A 464 36.00 -40.33 -23.84
N ASN A 465 36.24 -41.59 -23.45
CA ASN A 465 35.76 -42.77 -24.21
C ASN A 465 34.35 -43.24 -23.82
N PHE A 466 33.75 -42.74 -22.74
CA PHE A 466 32.43 -43.23 -22.29
C PHE A 466 31.26 -42.36 -22.78
N PHE A 467 31.50 -41.08 -23.09
CA PHE A 467 30.44 -40.13 -23.48
C PHE A 467 30.20 -40.00 -24.99
N SER A 468 31.08 -40.54 -25.83
CA SER A 468 30.98 -40.49 -27.31
C SER A 468 29.89 -41.42 -27.89
N LEU A 469 29.40 -42.39 -27.12
CA LEU A 469 28.48 -43.41 -27.61
C LEU A 469 26.99 -43.05 -27.52
N PHE A 470 26.60 -41.94 -26.89
CA PHE A 470 25.18 -41.68 -26.60
C PHE A 470 24.60 -40.33 -27.00
N TYR A 471 25.38 -39.29 -27.33
CA TYR A 471 24.80 -38.04 -27.81
C TYR A 471 25.67 -37.34 -28.86
N GLY A 472 25.09 -37.16 -30.05
CA GLY A 472 25.65 -36.38 -31.13
C GLY A 472 25.77 -34.89 -30.75
N ASP A 473 26.98 -34.39 -30.88
CA ASP A 473 27.37 -33.02 -31.24
C ASP A 473 26.50 -31.87 -30.71
N LYS A 474 26.51 -31.68 -29.39
CA LYS A 474 26.24 -30.37 -28.75
C LYS A 474 27.16 -30.21 -27.54
N ARG A 475 28.05 -29.21 -27.60
CA ARG A 475 28.99 -28.85 -26.53
C ARG A 475 28.22 -28.41 -25.27
N PRO A 476 28.44 -29.00 -24.08
CA PRO A 476 27.93 -28.43 -22.84
C PRO A 476 28.99 -27.53 -22.19
N TRP A 477 28.54 -26.37 -21.73
CA TRP A 477 29.26 -25.55 -20.76
C TRP A 477 29.22 -26.28 -19.41
N PHE A 478 30.37 -26.72 -18.90
CA PHE A 478 30.50 -27.18 -17.52
C PHE A 478 31.63 -26.44 -16.82
N SER A 479 31.27 -25.57 -15.87
CA SER A 479 32.14 -25.13 -14.79
C SER A 479 32.12 -26.21 -13.69
N VAL A 480 33.26 -26.83 -13.43
CA VAL A 480 33.44 -27.75 -12.31
C VAL A 480 33.81 -26.93 -11.08
N SER A 481 32.89 -26.83 -10.12
CA SER A 481 33.19 -26.38 -8.75
C SER A 481 33.45 -27.61 -7.89
N VAL A 482 34.67 -27.74 -7.37
CA VAL A 482 35.03 -28.76 -6.38
C VAL A 482 34.56 -28.24 -5.02
N GLY A 483 33.45 -28.79 -4.51
CA GLY A 483 32.96 -28.50 -3.17
C GLY A 483 33.71 -29.31 -2.12
N SER A 484 34.33 -28.63 -1.15
CA SER A 484 34.65 -29.24 0.14
C SER A 484 33.33 -29.56 0.85
N HIS A 485 33.13 -30.84 1.18
CA HIS A 485 32.00 -31.30 1.98
C HIS A 485 32.12 -30.77 3.41
N ASP A 486 31.27 -29.82 3.77
CA ASP A 486 30.83 -29.63 5.16
C ASP A 486 29.33 -29.95 5.22
N ALA A 487 29.01 -30.98 6.00
CA ALA A 487 27.66 -31.48 6.17
C ALA A 487 26.88 -30.58 7.14
N ASN A 488 26.19 -29.56 6.62
CA ASN A 488 24.85 -29.20 7.08
C ASN A 488 24.15 -28.31 6.04
N GLY A 489 22.92 -28.67 5.68
CA GLY A 489 22.23 -28.12 4.53
C GLY A 489 21.72 -26.69 4.70
N GLN A 490 22.06 -25.84 3.72
CA GLN A 490 21.18 -24.96 2.95
C GLN A 490 22.08 -24.04 2.09
N SER A 491 22.41 -24.47 0.88
CA SER A 491 23.13 -23.65 -0.09
C SER A 491 22.15 -22.94 -1.03
N GLY A 492 21.90 -21.66 -0.76
CA GLY A 492 21.42 -20.74 -1.79
C GLY A 492 22.50 -20.50 -2.87
N PRO A 493 22.13 -19.94 -4.04
CA PRO A 493 23.11 -19.57 -5.05
C PRO A 493 24.12 -18.56 -4.45
N PRO A 494 25.38 -18.52 -4.93
CA PRO A 494 26.38 -17.63 -4.37
C PRO A 494 25.91 -16.18 -4.56
N GLU A 495 25.54 -15.54 -3.45
CA GLU A 495 25.42 -14.10 -3.38
C GLU A 495 26.75 -13.51 -3.84
N SER A 496 26.69 -12.64 -4.84
CA SER A 496 27.79 -11.74 -5.19
C SER A 496 28.01 -10.78 -4.02
N SER A 497 28.71 -11.25 -2.98
CA SER A 497 29.07 -10.46 -1.82
C SER A 497 30.39 -9.76 -2.09
N ASP A 498 30.34 -8.59 -2.73
CA ASP A 498 31.25 -7.54 -2.31
C ASP A 498 30.67 -7.01 -0.99
N PRO A 499 31.28 -7.28 0.18
CA PRO A 499 30.93 -6.53 1.37
C PRO A 499 31.41 -5.10 1.09
N GLU A 500 30.50 -4.22 0.69
CA GLU A 500 30.67 -2.79 0.90
C GLU A 500 30.89 -2.61 2.41
N GLU A 501 32.16 -2.56 2.79
CA GLU A 501 32.60 -2.38 4.17
C GLU A 501 31.91 -1.10 4.67
N SER A 502 31.05 -1.23 5.69
CA SER A 502 30.28 -0.10 6.19
C SER A 502 31.23 1.03 6.58
N LEU A 503 31.21 2.12 5.81
CA LEU A 503 32.07 3.28 6.03
C LEU A 503 31.58 4.02 7.28
N GLU A 504 32.05 3.57 8.44
CA GLU A 504 31.71 4.20 9.71
C GLU A 504 32.56 5.43 9.98
N VAL A 505 31.90 6.52 10.33
CA VAL A 505 32.56 7.75 10.78
C VAL A 505 33.17 7.52 12.16
N SER A 506 34.48 7.70 12.28
CA SER A 506 35.20 7.52 13.56
C SER A 506 34.67 8.42 14.66
N ARG A 507 34.58 7.89 15.89
CA ARG A 507 34.19 8.66 17.09
C ARG A 507 35.04 9.90 17.28
N ASN A 508 36.36 9.81 17.03
CA ASN A 508 37.26 10.95 17.15
C ASN A 508 36.84 12.12 16.24
N PHE A 509 36.47 11.85 15.00
CA PHE A 509 36.01 12.89 14.07
C PHE A 509 34.69 13.52 14.54
N LYS A 510 33.74 12.68 15.02
CA LYS A 510 32.46 13.16 15.56
C LYS A 510 32.67 14.13 16.73
N ASP A 511 33.51 13.76 17.68
CA ASP A 511 33.70 14.52 18.92
C ASP A 511 34.64 15.73 18.78
N SER A 512 35.68 15.63 17.96
CA SER A 512 36.70 16.68 17.82
C SER A 512 36.39 17.72 16.75
N VAL A 513 35.66 17.35 15.69
CA VAL A 513 35.38 18.24 14.55
C VAL A 513 33.92 18.65 14.53
N VAL A 514 33.00 17.69 14.44
CA VAL A 514 31.58 17.99 14.20
C VAL A 514 30.92 18.57 15.44
N ARG A 515 31.09 17.93 16.60
CA ARG A 515 30.41 18.35 17.84
C ARG A 515 30.73 19.80 18.24
N PRO A 516 31.98 20.30 18.16
CA PRO A 516 32.27 21.72 18.40
C PRO A 516 31.56 22.68 17.43
N ILE A 517 31.45 22.32 16.14
CA ILE A 517 30.74 23.13 15.14
C ILE A 517 29.25 23.23 15.51
N LEU A 518 28.62 22.09 15.84
CA LEU A 518 27.22 22.06 16.26
C LEU A 518 26.99 22.89 17.53
N LYS A 519 27.86 22.73 18.54
CA LYS A 519 27.79 23.50 19.79
C LYS A 519 27.87 25.01 19.55
N ARG A 520 28.81 25.43 18.69
CA ARG A 520 28.99 26.85 18.35
C ARG A 520 27.76 27.43 17.66
N HIS A 521 27.10 26.66 16.81
CA HIS A 521 25.94 27.11 16.06
C HIS A 521 24.67 27.15 16.91
N PHE A 522 24.30 26.03 17.54
CA PHE A 522 23.06 25.93 18.31
C PHE A 522 23.14 26.65 19.66
N GLY A 523 24.34 26.89 20.19
CA GLY A 523 24.59 27.70 21.39
C GLY A 523 24.01 27.11 22.69
N ARG A 524 23.39 25.93 22.64
CA ARG A 524 22.71 25.27 23.76
C ARG A 524 23.08 23.79 23.78
N ASP A 525 23.90 23.41 24.77
CA ASP A 525 24.28 22.00 24.96
C ASP A 525 23.06 21.11 25.25
N GLU A 526 22.02 21.67 25.86
CA GLU A 526 20.74 21.00 26.13
C GLU A 526 20.08 20.49 24.84
N PHE A 527 20.08 21.29 23.78
CA PHE A 527 19.47 20.92 22.51
C PHE A 527 20.14 19.69 21.88
N LEU A 528 21.48 19.63 21.92
CA LEU A 528 22.21 18.47 21.43
C LEU A 528 22.01 17.24 22.31
N GLY A 529 21.75 17.42 23.60
CA GLY A 529 21.45 16.33 24.54
C GLY A 529 20.13 15.62 24.28
N ARG A 530 19.20 16.23 23.52
CA ARG A 530 17.87 15.68 23.20
C ARG A 530 17.81 14.97 21.86
N ILE A 531 18.88 15.01 21.08
CA ILE A 531 18.98 14.30 19.82
C ILE A 531 19.37 12.85 20.13
N ASN A 532 18.54 11.88 19.76
CA ASN A 532 18.84 10.46 20.01
C ASN A 532 20.01 9.98 19.15
N GLU A 533 20.01 10.32 17.86
CA GLU A 533 21.04 9.89 16.90
C GLU A 533 21.40 11.01 15.92
N ILE A 534 22.71 11.26 15.78
CA ILE A 534 23.25 12.13 14.72
C ILE A 534 23.69 11.23 13.56
N VAL A 535 23.07 11.42 12.41
CA VAL A 535 23.26 10.62 11.20
C VAL A 535 24.10 11.39 10.19
N TYR A 536 25.19 10.77 9.74
CA TYR A 536 26.17 11.38 8.84
C TYR A 536 25.98 10.85 7.42
N PHE A 537 25.78 11.76 6.47
CA PHE A 537 25.68 11.44 5.06
C PHE A 537 27.00 11.78 4.38
N LEU A 538 27.60 10.79 3.73
CA LEU A 538 28.92 10.90 3.10
C LEU A 538 28.78 11.17 1.60
N PRO A 539 29.74 11.85 0.95
CA PRO A 539 29.78 12.02 -0.51
C PRO A 539 29.60 10.70 -1.24
N PHE A 540 29.01 10.73 -2.44
CA PHE A 540 28.72 9.50 -3.18
C PHE A 540 29.99 8.83 -3.72
N SER A 541 30.03 7.51 -3.76
CA SER A 541 31.07 6.76 -4.48
C SER A 541 30.86 6.86 -5.99
N ARG A 542 31.89 6.52 -6.76
CA ARG A 542 31.75 6.45 -8.23
C ARG A 542 30.66 5.46 -8.66
N GLN A 543 30.52 4.31 -8.00
CA GLN A 543 29.49 3.32 -8.32
C GLN A 543 28.07 3.83 -7.97
N GLU A 544 27.93 4.50 -6.82
CA GLU A 544 26.68 5.16 -6.41
C GLU A 544 26.28 6.24 -7.43
N LEU A 545 27.24 7.06 -7.89
CA LEU A 545 26.99 8.09 -8.91
C LEU A 545 26.54 7.49 -10.24
N LEU A 546 27.17 6.42 -10.72
CA LEU A 546 26.74 5.74 -11.95
C LEU A 546 25.30 5.22 -11.84
N THR A 547 24.93 4.71 -10.66
CA THR A 547 23.57 4.26 -10.36
C THR A 547 22.58 5.43 -10.40
N LEU A 548 22.93 6.55 -9.76
CA LEU A 548 22.11 7.77 -9.76
C LEU A 548 21.91 8.35 -11.17
N VAL A 549 22.99 8.43 -11.96
CA VAL A 549 22.92 8.89 -13.37
C VAL A 549 21.99 7.97 -14.17
N ASN A 550 22.12 6.66 -14.01
CA ASN A 550 21.27 5.69 -14.72
C ASN A 550 19.79 5.83 -14.32
N MET A 551 19.49 6.07 -13.04
CA MET A 551 18.13 6.35 -12.58
C MET A 551 17.56 7.64 -13.19
N GLU A 552 18.36 8.71 -13.24
CA GLU A 552 17.94 9.97 -13.83
C GLU A 552 17.70 9.84 -15.34
N LEU A 553 18.58 9.14 -16.08
CA LEU A 553 18.38 8.87 -17.50
C LEU A 553 17.13 8.03 -17.78
N LYS A 554 16.81 7.04 -16.93
CA LYS A 554 15.56 6.26 -17.02
C LYS A 554 14.34 7.15 -16.83
N LEU A 555 14.34 8.03 -15.84
CA LEU A 555 13.26 9.00 -15.63
C LEU A 555 13.03 9.88 -16.87
N TRP A 556 14.10 10.34 -17.51
CA TRP A 556 14.00 11.12 -18.75
C TRP A 556 13.58 10.28 -19.96
N ALA A 557 14.00 9.03 -20.04
CA ALA A 557 13.57 8.10 -21.09
C ALA A 557 12.06 7.83 -21.03
N GLU A 558 11.52 7.62 -19.82
CA GLU A 558 10.08 7.46 -19.59
C GLU A 558 9.31 8.73 -19.99
N LYS A 559 9.79 9.91 -19.59
CA LYS A 559 9.20 11.20 -20.00
C LYS A 559 9.22 11.41 -21.51
N ALA A 560 10.32 11.08 -22.18
CA ALA A 560 10.48 11.20 -23.62
C ALA A 560 9.56 10.24 -24.38
N SER A 561 9.44 9.00 -23.89
CA SER A 561 8.53 8.00 -24.45
C SER A 561 7.06 8.43 -24.30
N ALA A 562 6.66 8.86 -23.09
CA ALA A 562 5.28 9.24 -22.80
C ALA A 562 4.81 10.49 -23.56
N ARG A 563 5.67 11.51 -23.71
CA ARG A 563 5.28 12.79 -24.33
C ARG A 563 5.55 12.86 -25.83
N HIS A 564 6.65 12.25 -26.29
CA HIS A 564 7.14 12.43 -27.66
C HIS A 564 7.21 11.11 -28.46
N SER A 565 6.88 9.96 -27.83
CA SER A 565 7.03 8.63 -28.43
C SER A 565 8.45 8.39 -28.95
N VAL A 566 9.46 8.89 -28.21
CA VAL A 566 10.87 8.72 -28.53
C VAL A 566 11.46 7.64 -27.62
N GLU A 567 12.15 6.67 -28.22
CA GLU A 567 12.86 5.62 -27.48
C GLU A 567 14.29 6.09 -27.17
N LEU A 568 14.61 6.33 -25.90
CA LEU A 568 15.95 6.74 -25.48
C LEU A 568 16.78 5.54 -25.01
N ARG A 569 17.98 5.37 -25.57
CA ARG A 569 18.98 4.36 -25.18
C ARG A 569 20.34 5.02 -24.98
N TRP A 570 21.24 4.40 -24.21
CA TRP A 570 22.57 4.94 -23.94
C TRP A 570 23.62 3.83 -23.78
N GLU A 571 24.86 4.16 -24.14
CA GLU A 571 26.02 3.30 -23.90
C GLU A 571 26.60 3.49 -22.49
N GLY A 572 27.36 2.50 -22.01
CA GLY A 572 27.96 2.54 -20.67
C GLY A 572 28.93 3.72 -20.45
N GLY A 573 29.64 4.17 -21.49
CA GLY A 573 30.55 5.32 -21.41
C GLY A 573 29.86 6.63 -21.07
N VAL A 574 28.59 6.79 -21.47
CA VAL A 574 27.78 7.99 -21.18
C VAL A 574 27.57 8.17 -19.68
N LEU A 575 27.38 7.07 -18.94
CA LEU A 575 27.20 7.12 -17.48
C LEU A 575 28.45 7.70 -16.80
N GLY A 576 29.64 7.30 -17.25
CA GLY A 576 30.90 7.83 -16.75
C GLY A 576 31.06 9.32 -17.02
N ALA A 577 30.85 9.74 -18.27
CA ALA A 577 31.00 11.15 -18.66
C ALA A 577 30.03 12.11 -17.95
N LEU A 578 28.84 11.62 -17.57
CA LEU A 578 27.88 12.38 -16.77
C LEU A 578 28.23 12.35 -15.28
N ALA A 579 28.72 11.23 -14.76
CA ALA A 579 29.17 11.12 -13.38
C ALA A 579 30.39 12.01 -13.08
N ASP A 580 31.26 12.26 -14.08
CA ASP A 580 32.40 13.17 -13.95
C ASP A 580 31.99 14.64 -13.72
N GLY A 581 30.74 15.01 -14.00
CA GLY A 581 30.16 16.31 -13.67
C GLY A 581 29.68 16.44 -12.22
N TYR A 582 29.95 15.46 -11.36
CA TYR A 582 29.55 15.47 -9.95
C TYR A 582 30.27 16.57 -9.16
N ASP A 583 29.49 17.35 -8.42
CA ASP A 583 29.99 18.30 -7.42
C ASP A 583 29.62 17.82 -6.01
N VAL A 584 30.64 17.69 -5.16
CA VAL A 584 30.52 17.19 -3.78
C VAL A 584 29.70 18.12 -2.89
N HIS A 585 29.74 19.43 -3.11
CA HIS A 585 29.01 20.42 -2.31
C HIS A 585 27.51 20.42 -2.64
N TYR A 586 27.15 20.14 -3.90
CA TYR A 586 25.76 20.10 -4.38
C TYR A 586 25.16 18.69 -4.42
N GLY A 587 25.94 17.65 -4.17
CA GLY A 587 25.47 16.27 -4.08
C GLY A 587 24.83 15.80 -5.40
N ALA A 588 23.82 14.92 -5.32
CA ALA A 588 23.14 14.37 -6.50
C ALA A 588 22.36 15.42 -7.32
N ARG A 589 22.17 16.65 -6.79
CA ARG A 589 21.56 17.75 -7.57
C ARG A 589 22.46 18.16 -8.74
N SER A 590 23.78 18.09 -8.57
CA SER A 590 24.74 18.35 -9.67
C SER A 590 24.52 17.40 -10.84
N ILE A 591 24.29 16.11 -10.57
CA ILE A 591 24.01 15.09 -11.59
C ILE A 591 22.73 15.41 -12.37
N LYS A 592 21.66 15.83 -11.69
CA LYS A 592 20.42 16.22 -12.37
C LYS A 592 20.66 17.37 -13.34
N HIS A 593 21.35 18.40 -12.88
CA HIS A 593 21.72 19.53 -13.72
C HIS A 593 22.63 19.12 -14.89
N GLU A 594 23.54 18.17 -14.67
CA GLU A 594 24.46 17.72 -15.71
C GLU A 594 23.74 16.90 -16.80
N VAL A 595 22.81 16.03 -16.41
CA VAL A 595 21.93 15.29 -17.33
C VAL A 595 21.06 16.29 -18.12
N GLU A 596 20.44 17.25 -17.44
CA GLU A 596 19.63 18.28 -18.10
C GLU A 596 20.48 19.07 -19.12
N ARG A 597 21.66 19.53 -18.70
CA ARG A 597 22.56 20.36 -19.50
C ARG A 597 23.12 19.64 -20.72
N ARG A 598 23.60 18.40 -20.56
CA ARG A 598 24.31 17.67 -21.63
C ARG A 598 23.41 16.79 -22.48
N VAL A 599 22.33 16.26 -21.91
CA VAL A 599 21.43 15.30 -22.59
C VAL A 599 20.14 15.99 -23.00
N VAL A 600 19.38 16.50 -22.02
CA VAL A 600 18.02 17.02 -22.27
C VAL A 600 18.06 18.22 -23.22
N ASN A 601 18.99 19.16 -23.01
CA ASN A 601 19.14 20.31 -23.89
C ASN A 601 19.48 19.91 -25.34
N GLN A 602 20.31 18.88 -25.54
CA GLN A 602 20.64 18.42 -26.89
C GLN A 602 19.44 17.73 -27.56
N ILE A 603 18.66 16.94 -26.81
CA ILE A 603 17.42 16.33 -27.30
C ILE A 603 16.38 17.40 -27.64
N ALA A 604 16.23 18.42 -26.80
CA ALA A 604 15.34 19.54 -27.04
C ALA A 604 15.72 20.30 -28.32
N LEU A 605 17.01 20.62 -28.49
CA LEU A 605 17.52 21.28 -29.70
C LEU A 605 17.31 20.42 -30.96
N ALA A 606 17.53 19.10 -30.85
CA ALA A 606 17.27 18.17 -31.95
C ALA A 606 15.78 18.12 -32.33
N ALA A 607 14.89 18.20 -31.34
CA ALA A 607 13.45 18.26 -31.56
C ALA A 607 13.03 19.57 -32.24
N GLU A 608 13.54 20.72 -31.78
CA GLU A 608 13.25 22.04 -32.36
C GLU A 608 13.67 22.13 -33.84
N ARG A 609 14.80 21.50 -34.19
CA ARG A 609 15.31 21.46 -35.57
C ARG A 609 14.65 20.40 -36.45
N GLY A 610 13.64 19.70 -35.94
CA GLY A 610 12.90 18.68 -36.68
C GLY A 610 13.69 17.39 -36.95
N ALA A 611 14.80 17.16 -36.25
CA ALA A 611 15.58 15.93 -36.38
C ALA A 611 14.93 14.73 -35.67
N LEU A 612 14.02 14.98 -34.72
CA LEU A 612 13.29 13.96 -33.97
C LEU A 612 11.82 13.88 -34.41
N ALA A 613 11.41 12.72 -34.91
CA ALA A 613 10.03 12.42 -35.33
C ALA A 613 9.36 11.45 -34.33
N ARG A 614 8.03 11.35 -34.33
CA ARG A 614 7.34 10.37 -33.48
C ARG A 614 7.78 8.94 -33.83
N GLY A 615 8.13 8.15 -32.82
CA GLY A 615 8.60 6.77 -32.99
C GLY A 615 10.10 6.62 -33.30
N CYS A 616 10.88 7.71 -33.29
CA CYS A 616 12.33 7.60 -33.50
C CYS A 616 13.05 7.07 -32.25
N GLY A 617 14.15 6.35 -32.48
CA GLY A 617 15.08 5.93 -31.44
C GLY A 617 16.25 6.91 -31.32
N VAL A 618 16.62 7.28 -30.11
CA VAL A 618 17.80 8.12 -29.82
C VAL A 618 18.78 7.29 -29.02
N LEU A 619 20.02 7.18 -29.51
CA LEU A 619 21.13 6.54 -28.82
C LEU A 619 22.12 7.61 -28.35
N LEU A 620 22.39 7.64 -27.05
CA LEU A 620 23.44 8.46 -26.45
C LEU A 620 24.75 7.68 -26.51
N THR A 621 25.77 8.31 -27.09
CA THR A 621 27.14 7.80 -27.19
C THR A 621 28.10 8.78 -26.54
N GLU A 622 29.26 8.29 -26.11
CA GLU A 622 30.31 9.10 -25.52
C GLU A 622 31.48 9.22 -26.52
N ARG A 623 31.91 10.46 -26.80
CA ARG A 623 33.07 10.77 -27.64
C ARG A 623 33.93 11.82 -26.96
N ALA A 624 35.13 11.44 -26.52
CA ALA A 624 36.13 12.33 -25.93
C ALA A 624 35.61 13.13 -24.72
N GLY A 625 34.88 12.47 -23.81
CA GLY A 625 34.27 13.04 -22.61
C GLY A 625 32.99 13.83 -22.86
N ARG A 626 32.49 13.88 -24.11
CA ARG A 626 31.25 14.58 -24.49
C ARG A 626 30.18 13.59 -24.89
N VAL A 627 28.95 13.90 -24.49
CA VAL A 627 27.76 13.15 -24.91
C VAL A 627 27.38 13.59 -26.32
N ALA A 628 27.21 12.62 -27.21
CA ALA A 628 26.78 12.79 -28.59
C ALA A 628 25.51 11.98 -28.86
N LEU A 629 24.64 12.53 -29.71
CA LEU A 629 23.38 11.92 -30.10
C LEU A 629 23.53 11.15 -31.41
N ALA A 630 22.90 9.98 -31.49
CA ALA A 630 22.63 9.30 -32.74
C ALA A 630 21.14 8.99 -32.84
N VAL A 631 20.54 9.19 -34.01
CA VAL A 631 19.08 9.06 -34.22
C VAL A 631 18.81 7.94 -35.22
N ARG A 632 17.81 7.12 -34.91
CA ARG A 632 17.23 6.10 -35.79
C ARG A 632 15.80 6.52 -36.13
N ARG A 633 15.52 6.77 -37.41
CA ARG A 633 14.14 7.05 -37.86
C ARG A 633 13.33 5.76 -37.89
N PRO A 634 11.99 5.81 -37.84
CA PRO A 634 11.15 4.61 -37.84
C PRO A 634 11.36 3.68 -39.05
N GLN A 635 11.88 4.21 -40.17
CA GLN A 635 12.12 3.48 -41.41
C GLN A 635 13.56 2.95 -41.54
N ASP A 636 14.48 3.42 -40.68
CA ASP A 636 15.91 3.10 -40.77
C ASP A 636 16.28 1.99 -39.77
N ALA A 637 17.14 1.06 -40.19
CA ALA A 637 17.64 0.00 -39.32
C ALA A 637 18.74 0.49 -38.36
N ASP A 638 19.57 1.44 -38.83
CA ASP A 638 20.78 1.87 -38.14
C ASP A 638 20.65 3.26 -37.50
N TYR A 639 21.44 3.49 -36.45
CA TYR A 639 21.56 4.79 -35.80
C TYR A 639 22.53 5.68 -36.58
N THR A 640 22.07 6.86 -36.97
CA THR A 640 22.90 7.86 -37.65
C THR A 640 23.40 8.91 -36.65
N PRO A 641 24.72 9.17 -36.56
CA PRO A 641 25.25 10.23 -35.71
C PRO A 641 24.66 11.59 -36.09
N LEU A 642 24.14 12.32 -35.10
CA LEU A 642 23.54 13.62 -35.28
C LEU A 642 24.55 14.70 -34.88
N ASP A 643 25.08 15.43 -35.85
CA ASP A 643 25.87 16.63 -35.57
C ASP A 643 24.96 17.85 -35.48
N LEU A 644 24.68 18.26 -34.24
CA LEU A 644 23.90 19.47 -33.97
C LEU A 644 24.65 20.75 -34.39
N ALA A 645 25.96 20.78 -34.61
CA ALA A 645 26.57 22.01 -35.12
C ALA A 645 26.29 22.22 -36.62
N ALA A 646 25.97 21.16 -37.34
CA ALA A 646 25.80 21.14 -38.80
C ALA A 646 24.34 21.21 -39.28
N LEU A 647 23.38 21.11 -38.35
CA LEU A 647 21.92 21.21 -38.55
C LEU A 647 21.41 22.59 -38.13
#